data_AF-A0A508A9X7-F1
#
_entry.id   AF-A0A508A9X7-F1
#
_cell.length_a   1.000
_cell.length_b   1.000
_cell.length_c   1.000
_cell.angle_alpha   90.00
_cell.angle_beta   90.00
_cell.angle_gamma   90.00
#
_symmetry.space_group_name_H-M   'P 1'
#
loop_
_entity.id
_entity.type
_entity.pdbx_description
1 polymer ?
#
loop_
_entity_poly.entity_id
_entity_poly.type
_entity_poly.pdbx_seq_one_letter_code
_entity_poly.pdbx_strand_id
1 'polypeptide(L)'
;MSASSAGEARRALAPAADATRPPSPGLAFLLDRARGMLEQQWRECTASGLADPANCMLFFATCNGDERAHVIDVRASDFEGAWALGAARLEHDRAARGDAPCWLRVEFACAVQATTWARVHKQMAATKRNYWRRGIAFDARLERAFLPLEIAGNALLYDNRSAVATPNPVNLRAYARRRFGAGMAWPEDPERPVWLFDTRAVFADADGVHAIEHAGRNRGYRTVPDWGAARVMEVIRKSTGYLARQVRADGRYAYGCFPCFDREIPHYNTLRHASSTYALLEGWELTRDGAHKAAIDRALDCLRRDLVRDARLPGGARAAFLVDVGDEIKLGGNAVALLALAKHAELTGERGDLPLMERLATGIVHMQDASSGEFVHVLAFPSLALKARKRIVYYDGEAAFGLMRLYALDRNARWLEAVEKAFGHFIAVEHWRAHDHWLGYCVNELTMHRPLSRYYRFGLDNVQGHLDFVRDRITTFPTLLELMMAARNMIDRLAADQDHARLLDGFDLGKFDEALEARARYLLSGFFWPELAMFFRNPRRVLDGFFIRHHGFRVRIDDVEHYLSGYVAYWKHLVLSGRAVREPTTPPPTKSPEMAPPLALPADLEGQANGRLDEGLLRPIHGGRLHWRAAMAWDAMRLAAQADGVLIEPTHVLDTYRNLGLQMRLFEKRYTTQPPARGNGGACVQWRGSPWWLRPGLAPAALPGSSMHGWGLAVDVDRVRQEARWRWLREHASAFGWCWPVEGEPWHLCYVAGDHWPAPVVAHARRARASPPDATCGWTASAVEEATGGTWLRPPREPSWRATGLCYWSPSMLPGHMVVARFDDQPLGLAPTTLARLHDRPAAVIVDVDLEDVRSIETGVPVLGVDDRKHAVLAMGEYARSRMAGQVLGVTGSSGKTTTVAMLADVLACYGPTNRTRHNANLPPGIAWNLASMAWDARFTVLEMAVGRMGQGARLARPDVAVVTNVTAAHLRYHGSVDEVARRKSRIFSGMRPGGLAVLNADLPQCSIFASQAARYGLRILRYGRAAGADVRLLDYDAATGRVRARVTGREFAYRLGAPGGHMAMNSLACLAALSGMGLELDAALPALAAFRPLPGRGEVSDLEVDGKRLRLIDDAYNANPASMTAALALVRDSTTPLPGGRRVLVLGDMRELEPEAEALHASLADAVRGVGSERVLLCGPYMATLQEALGDACNLDWFADVESLGEVLPDLLRDGDLVLVKSSAGTRLSELVGLLRANAAQTDRGSAGQA
;
A
#
# COMPACT_ATOMS: atom_id res chain seq x y z
N MET A 1 -5.08 29.40 50.74
CA MET A 1 -3.76 28.82 51.08
C MET A 1 -3.75 27.38 50.59
N SER A 2 -2.98 27.09 49.52
CA SER A 2 -2.40 25.78 49.14
C SER A 2 -2.22 25.68 47.61
N ALA A 3 -1.36 26.54 47.07
CA ALA A 3 -0.93 26.47 45.66
C ALA A 3 0.60 26.46 45.54
N SER A 4 1.31 25.84 46.50
CA SER A 4 2.79 25.85 46.54
C SER A 4 3.47 24.48 46.44
N SER A 5 2.76 23.37 46.26
CA SER A 5 3.40 22.02 46.25
C SER A 5 3.55 21.36 44.88
N ALA A 6 3.11 21.99 43.79
CA ALA A 6 3.22 21.42 42.43
C ALA A 6 4.45 21.89 41.64
N GLY A 7 5.21 22.86 42.17
CA GLY A 7 6.36 23.48 41.48
C GLY A 7 7.70 22.74 41.62
N GLU A 8 7.86 21.90 42.65
CA GLU A 8 9.17 21.32 42.97
C GLU A 8 9.42 19.93 42.37
N ALA A 9 8.38 19.19 41.98
CA ALA A 9 8.53 17.84 41.41
C ALA A 9 8.88 17.80 39.90
N ARG A 10 8.97 18.94 39.21
CA ARG A 10 9.33 19.02 37.77
C ARG A 10 10.78 19.43 37.48
N ARG A 11 11.61 19.66 38.52
CA ARG A 11 13.04 20.02 38.36
C ARG A 11 14.03 18.85 38.45
N ALA A 12 13.55 17.60 38.56
CA ALA A 12 14.41 16.44 38.84
C ALA A 12 14.91 15.66 37.59
N LEU A 13 14.93 16.27 36.39
CA LEU A 13 15.53 15.69 35.17
C LEU A 13 16.31 16.74 34.37
N ALA A 14 17.05 17.61 35.06
CA ALA A 14 18.18 18.28 34.42
C ALA A 14 19.32 17.24 34.30
N PRO A 15 19.82 16.90 33.10
CA PRO A 15 21.14 16.27 33.02
C PRO A 15 22.13 17.18 33.75
N ALA A 16 23.06 16.59 34.51
CA ALA A 16 24.09 17.31 35.25
C ALA A 16 24.65 18.46 34.39
N ALA A 17 24.76 19.65 34.98
CA ALA A 17 25.36 20.81 34.33
C ALA A 17 26.76 20.42 33.85
N ASP A 18 26.91 20.24 32.54
CA ASP A 18 28.20 20.00 31.92
C ASP A 18 28.98 21.32 31.99
N ALA A 19 30.13 21.28 32.67
CA ALA A 19 31.01 22.41 32.95
C ALA A 19 31.77 22.91 31.70
N THR A 20 31.29 22.60 30.50
CA THR A 20 31.94 22.88 29.23
C THR A 20 31.04 23.68 28.28
N ARG A 21 30.33 24.69 28.79
CA ARG A 21 29.65 25.66 27.91
C ARG A 21 30.72 26.46 27.15
N PRO A 22 30.90 26.28 25.83
CA PRO A 22 31.77 27.19 25.10
C PRO A 22 31.17 28.60 25.22
N PRO A 23 32.00 29.65 25.36
CA PRO A 23 31.52 31.02 25.40
C PRO A 23 30.67 31.30 24.16
N SER A 24 29.51 31.94 24.35
CA SER A 24 28.67 32.35 23.21
C SER A 24 29.52 33.23 22.29
N PRO A 25 29.59 32.95 20.98
CA PRO A 25 30.34 33.77 20.04
C PRO A 25 29.80 35.21 19.95
N GLY A 26 28.59 35.46 20.47
CA GLY A 26 27.93 36.76 20.43
C GLY A 26 27.24 37.02 19.09
N LEU A 27 26.17 37.82 19.13
CA LEU A 27 25.35 38.09 17.94
C LEU A 27 26.13 38.80 16.82
N ALA A 28 27.00 39.75 17.18
CA ALA A 28 27.80 40.49 16.21
C ALA A 28 28.70 39.58 15.36
N PHE A 29 29.35 38.60 15.99
CA PHE A 29 30.19 37.62 15.31
C PHE A 29 29.37 36.72 14.37
N LEU A 30 28.20 36.26 14.82
CA LEU A 30 27.33 35.41 14.01
C LEU A 30 26.83 36.14 12.76
N LEU A 31 26.45 37.42 12.91
CA LEU A 31 26.02 38.28 11.81
C LEU A 31 27.16 38.48 10.80
N ASP A 32 28.35 38.86 11.26
CA ASP A 32 29.52 39.06 10.40
C ASP A 32 29.84 37.83 9.55
N ARG A 33 29.83 36.63 10.18
CA ARG A 33 30.06 35.37 9.47
C ARG A 33 29.00 35.03 8.42
N ALA A 34 27.72 35.30 8.71
CA ALA A 34 26.63 34.90 7.82
C ALA A 34 26.50 35.81 6.59
N ARG A 35 26.86 37.10 6.70
CA ARG A 35 26.55 38.14 5.71
C ARG A 35 27.09 37.84 4.32
N GLY A 36 28.40 37.62 4.20
CA GLY A 36 29.07 37.53 2.90
C GLY A 36 28.51 36.41 2.01
N MET A 37 28.29 35.23 2.59
CA MET A 37 27.73 34.09 1.86
C MET A 37 26.27 34.31 1.46
N LEU A 38 25.46 34.91 2.34
CA LEU A 38 24.06 35.18 2.04
C LEU A 38 23.90 36.25 0.95
N GLU A 39 24.73 37.30 1.01
CA GLU A 39 24.74 38.37 0.01
C GLU A 39 25.13 37.83 -1.37
N GLN A 40 26.11 36.92 -1.43
CA GLN A 40 26.46 36.24 -2.67
C GLN A 40 25.26 35.46 -3.24
N GLN A 41 24.59 34.64 -2.42
CA GLN A 41 23.41 33.89 -2.85
C GLN A 41 22.26 34.81 -3.32
N TRP A 42 22.10 35.97 -2.69
CA TRP A 42 21.13 36.99 -3.07
C TRP A 42 21.43 37.56 -4.47
N ARG A 43 22.68 37.95 -4.73
CA ARG A 43 23.12 38.45 -6.05
C ARG A 43 22.90 37.40 -7.15
N GLU A 44 23.18 36.13 -6.88
CA GLU A 44 22.95 35.03 -7.82
C GLU A 44 21.46 34.84 -8.15
N CYS A 45 20.58 34.91 -7.13
CA CYS A 45 19.14 34.75 -7.31
C CYS A 45 18.50 35.95 -8.03
N THR A 46 18.95 37.16 -7.74
CA THR A 46 18.48 38.38 -8.44
C THR A 46 18.93 38.39 -9.89
N ALA A 47 20.19 38.02 -10.18
CA ALA A 47 20.68 37.86 -11.54
C ALA A 47 19.90 36.80 -12.34
N SER A 48 19.40 35.76 -11.67
CA SER A 48 18.60 34.68 -12.28
C SER A 48 17.09 34.97 -12.34
N GLY A 49 16.64 36.15 -11.90
CA GLY A 49 15.21 36.52 -11.84
C GLY A 49 14.38 35.73 -10.82
N LEU A 50 15.02 35.01 -9.89
CA LEU A 50 14.36 34.25 -8.83
C LEU A 50 14.01 35.11 -7.61
N ALA A 51 14.66 36.26 -7.45
CA ALA A 51 14.40 37.22 -6.38
C ALA A 51 14.29 38.64 -6.97
N ASP A 52 13.44 39.47 -6.36
CA ASP A 52 13.23 40.87 -6.78
C ASP A 52 14.30 41.77 -6.14
N PRO A 53 15.21 42.39 -6.92
CA PRO A 53 16.27 43.23 -6.37
C PRO A 53 15.74 44.48 -5.66
N ALA A 54 14.52 44.94 -5.98
CA ALA A 54 13.89 46.11 -5.37
C ALA A 54 13.01 45.76 -4.14
N ASN A 55 12.95 44.48 -3.76
CA ASN A 55 12.09 44.00 -2.70
C ASN A 55 12.75 42.85 -1.92
N CYS A 56 13.72 43.18 -1.08
CA CYS A 56 14.47 42.22 -0.28
C CYS A 56 13.74 41.90 1.03
N MET A 57 13.30 40.63 1.17
CA MET A 57 12.72 40.08 2.40
C MET A 57 13.70 39.10 3.05
N LEU A 58 14.23 39.45 4.22
CA LEU A 58 15.13 38.62 5.02
C LEU A 58 14.43 38.12 6.29
N PHE A 59 14.67 36.86 6.62
CA PHE A 59 14.25 36.21 7.85
C PHE A 59 15.49 35.86 8.67
N PHE A 60 15.52 36.32 9.93
CA PHE A 60 16.58 36.02 10.87
C PHE A 60 16.04 35.14 11.99
N ALA A 61 16.65 33.99 12.21
CA ALA A 61 16.35 33.08 13.31
C ALA A 61 17.57 32.97 14.24
N THR A 62 17.42 33.38 15.51
CA THR A 62 18.47 33.29 16.53
C THR A 62 18.09 32.30 17.63
N CYS A 63 19.06 31.52 18.11
CA CYS A 63 18.83 30.52 19.15
C CYS A 63 19.99 30.48 20.15
N ASN A 64 19.68 30.29 21.43
CA ASN A 64 20.66 30.13 22.53
C ASN A 64 21.01 28.65 22.81
N GLY A 65 20.38 27.72 22.07
CA GLY A 65 20.53 26.27 22.20
C GLY A 65 19.52 25.61 23.15
N ASP A 66 18.90 26.36 24.06
CA ASP A 66 17.98 25.84 25.08
C ASP A 66 16.51 26.04 24.71
N GLU A 67 16.22 27.14 24.02
CA GLU A 67 14.87 27.49 23.63
C GLU A 67 14.72 27.57 22.12
N ARG A 68 13.49 27.36 21.64
CA ARG A 68 13.15 27.53 20.23
C ARG A 68 13.61 28.89 19.70
N ALA A 69 14.14 28.88 18.49
CA ALA A 69 14.62 30.06 17.79
C ALA A 69 13.58 31.20 17.80
N HIS A 70 14.07 32.40 18.11
CA HIS A 70 13.36 33.64 17.89
C HIS A 70 13.54 34.05 16.43
N VAL A 71 12.43 34.23 15.71
CA VAL A 71 12.41 34.54 14.28
C VAL A 71 11.84 35.93 14.07
N ILE A 72 12.58 36.77 13.34
CA ILE A 72 12.12 38.07 12.86
C ILE A 72 12.21 38.11 11.34
N ASP A 73 11.40 38.96 10.72
CA ASP A 73 11.43 39.26 9.29
C ASP A 73 11.58 40.77 9.09
N VAL A 74 12.33 41.15 8.07
CA VAL A 74 12.58 42.55 7.70
C VAL A 74 12.56 42.69 6.20
N ARG A 75 12.05 43.84 5.76
CA ARG A 75 11.89 44.18 4.35
C ARG A 75 12.54 45.53 4.06
N ALA A 76 13.28 45.61 2.96
CA ALA A 76 13.81 46.86 2.43
C ALA A 76 13.86 46.85 0.90
N SER A 77 14.25 47.98 0.31
CA SER A 77 14.44 48.15 -1.13
C SER A 77 15.67 47.43 -1.69
N ASP A 78 16.59 46.99 -0.83
CA ASP A 78 17.81 46.28 -1.20
C ASP A 78 18.30 45.39 -0.04
N PHE A 79 19.35 44.59 -0.30
CA PHE A 79 19.94 43.68 0.68
C PHE A 79 20.58 44.42 1.86
N GLU A 80 21.28 45.53 1.59
CA GLU A 80 21.99 46.32 2.59
C GLU A 80 21.02 46.90 3.64
N GLY A 81 19.94 47.54 3.18
CA GLY A 81 18.90 48.07 4.04
C GLY A 81 18.20 46.98 4.83
N ALA A 82 17.87 45.84 4.20
CA ALA A 82 17.23 44.73 4.88
C ALA A 82 18.14 44.13 5.96
N TRP A 83 19.42 43.96 5.65
CA TRP A 83 20.41 43.46 6.60
C TRP A 83 20.60 44.40 7.79
N ALA A 84 20.76 45.70 7.54
CA ALA A 84 20.93 46.71 8.59
C ALA A 84 19.72 46.78 9.52
N LEU A 85 18.49 46.76 8.97
CA LEU A 85 17.26 46.72 9.75
C LEU A 85 17.17 45.44 10.61
N GLY A 86 17.48 44.29 10.02
CA GLY A 86 17.47 43.00 10.71
C GLY A 86 18.47 42.93 11.85
N ALA A 87 19.71 43.33 11.61
CA ALA A 87 20.78 43.38 12.61
C ALA A 87 20.42 44.32 13.77
N ALA A 88 19.94 45.53 13.48
CA ALA A 88 19.51 46.48 14.51
C ALA A 88 18.33 45.93 15.34
N ARG A 89 17.37 45.28 14.68
CA ARG A 89 16.21 44.68 15.37
C ARG A 89 16.60 43.50 16.26
N LEU A 90 17.49 42.63 15.79
CA LEU A 90 18.00 41.52 16.59
C LEU A 90 18.76 42.01 17.82
N GLU A 91 19.57 43.06 17.69
CA GLU A 91 20.33 43.61 18.82
C GLU A 91 19.39 44.23 19.87
N HIS A 92 18.34 44.92 19.42
CA HIS A 92 17.27 45.41 20.30
C HIS A 92 16.54 44.27 21.02
N ASP A 93 16.08 43.26 20.28
CA ASP A 93 15.36 42.11 20.84
C ASP A 93 16.26 41.30 21.80
N ARG A 94 17.56 41.17 21.48
CA ARG A 94 18.58 40.52 22.33
C ARG A 94 18.73 41.26 23.66
N ALA A 95 18.90 42.58 23.61
CA ALA A 95 19.01 43.42 24.81
C ALA A 95 17.74 43.34 25.68
N ALA A 96 16.56 43.31 25.07
CA ALA A 96 15.28 43.20 25.77
C ALA A 96 15.05 41.83 26.42
N ARG A 97 15.53 40.76 25.78
CA ARG A 97 15.34 39.37 26.27
C ARG A 97 16.43 38.90 27.23
N GLY A 98 17.60 39.54 27.20
CA GLY A 98 18.77 39.08 27.96
C GLY A 98 19.40 37.81 27.39
N ASP A 99 19.12 37.48 26.12
CA ASP A 99 19.57 36.25 25.48
C ASP A 99 20.99 36.40 24.88
N ALA A 100 21.78 35.34 24.98
CA ALA A 100 23.09 35.22 24.33
C ALA A 100 23.02 34.15 23.23
N PRO A 101 22.67 34.51 21.97
CA PRO A 101 22.50 33.54 20.90
C PRO A 101 23.84 32.86 20.58
N CYS A 102 23.81 31.55 20.39
CA CYS A 102 24.95 30.77 19.92
C CYS A 102 24.80 30.34 18.45
N TRP A 103 23.58 30.41 17.92
CA TRP A 103 23.24 30.02 16.56
C TRP A 103 22.44 31.11 15.86
N LEU A 104 22.80 31.39 14.61
CA LEU A 104 22.08 32.28 13.72
C LEU A 104 21.79 31.55 12.40
N ARG A 105 20.55 31.61 11.94
CA ARG A 105 20.17 31.23 10.58
C ARG A 105 19.53 32.44 9.91
N VAL A 106 20.02 32.81 8.74
CA VAL A 106 19.45 33.90 7.95
C VAL A 106 19.03 33.35 6.60
N GLU A 107 17.83 33.71 6.16
CA GLU A 107 17.30 33.24 4.89
C GLU A 107 16.46 34.30 4.18
N PHE A 108 16.40 34.24 2.85
CA PHE A 108 15.58 35.13 2.03
C PHE A 108 14.60 34.36 1.16
N ALA A 109 13.45 34.97 0.88
CA ALA A 109 12.43 34.39 -0.01
C ALA A 109 12.81 34.55 -1.48
N CYS A 110 12.68 33.48 -2.26
CA CYS A 110 12.84 33.47 -3.71
C CYS A 110 11.80 32.56 -4.37
N ALA A 111 11.68 32.63 -5.69
CA ALA A 111 10.66 31.90 -6.47
C ALA A 111 9.24 32.07 -5.88
N VAL A 112 8.91 33.31 -5.51
CA VAL A 112 7.63 33.66 -4.90
C VAL A 112 6.53 33.52 -5.95
N GLN A 113 5.55 32.67 -5.68
CA GLN A 113 4.47 32.36 -6.61
C GLN A 113 3.12 32.54 -5.93
N ALA A 114 2.30 33.43 -6.49
CA ALA A 114 0.89 33.53 -6.12
C ALA A 114 0.12 32.30 -6.59
N THR A 115 -0.74 31.77 -5.73
CA THR A 115 -1.62 30.64 -6.02
C THR A 115 -2.88 30.72 -5.15
N THR A 116 -3.83 29.83 -5.38
CA THR A 116 -5.06 29.72 -4.59
C THR A 116 -4.87 28.75 -3.44
N TRP A 117 -5.57 28.97 -2.32
CA TRP A 117 -5.58 28.03 -1.20
C TRP A 117 -5.99 26.60 -1.61
N ALA A 118 -6.94 26.43 -2.54
CA ALA A 118 -7.34 25.13 -3.09
C ALA A 118 -6.17 24.34 -3.72
N ARG A 119 -5.33 25.02 -4.51
CA ARG A 119 -4.13 24.43 -5.11
C ARG A 119 -3.10 24.05 -4.06
N VAL A 120 -2.89 24.89 -3.04
CA VAL A 120 -1.99 24.57 -1.92
C VAL A 120 -2.49 23.34 -1.17
N HIS A 121 -3.78 23.30 -0.85
CA HIS A 121 -4.40 22.16 -0.17
C HIS A 121 -4.26 20.86 -0.99
N LYS A 122 -4.44 20.92 -2.31
CA LYS A 122 -4.19 19.79 -3.22
C LYS A 122 -2.73 19.33 -3.20
N GLN A 123 -1.77 20.27 -3.18
CA GLN A 123 -0.35 19.92 -3.04
C GLN A 123 -0.06 19.29 -1.68
N MET A 124 -0.64 19.80 -0.60
CA MET A 124 -0.51 19.24 0.76
C MET A 124 -1.04 17.80 0.81
N ALA A 125 -2.20 17.53 0.20
CA ALA A 125 -2.79 16.19 0.11
C ALA A 125 -1.95 15.19 -0.72
N ALA A 126 -1.11 15.68 -1.64
CA ALA A 126 -0.13 14.88 -2.37
C ALA A 126 1.23 14.77 -1.66
N THR A 127 1.45 15.52 -0.58
CA THR A 127 2.72 15.59 0.13
C THR A 127 2.67 14.78 1.41
N LYS A 128 3.62 13.85 1.60
CA LYS A 128 3.72 13.06 2.84
C LYS A 128 3.85 13.99 4.05
N ARG A 129 3.28 13.59 5.20
CA ARG A 129 3.39 14.30 6.49
C ARG A 129 4.84 14.73 6.75
N ASN A 130 5.05 16.01 7.06
CA ASN A 130 6.36 16.65 7.31
C ASN A 130 7.33 16.70 6.10
N TYR A 131 6.86 16.46 4.88
CA TYR A 131 7.64 16.65 3.64
C TYR A 131 7.28 17.93 2.88
N TRP A 132 6.48 18.82 3.49
CA TRP A 132 6.27 20.16 2.98
C TRP A 132 7.54 21.00 3.17
N ARG A 133 8.12 21.52 2.08
CA ARG A 133 9.42 22.21 2.07
C ARG A 133 9.39 23.59 1.42
N ARG A 134 8.22 24.23 1.42
CA ARG A 134 8.03 25.59 0.89
C ARG A 134 7.47 26.49 1.98
N GLY A 135 7.88 27.75 1.96
CA GLY A 135 7.27 28.77 2.80
C GLY A 135 5.85 29.07 2.34
N ILE A 136 5.01 29.54 3.26
CA ILE A 136 3.64 29.95 2.97
C ILE A 136 3.45 31.36 3.51
N ALA A 137 2.98 32.27 2.66
CA ALA A 137 2.58 33.61 3.04
C ALA A 137 1.11 33.87 2.69
N PHE A 138 0.47 34.73 3.50
CA PHE A 138 -0.95 35.06 3.40
C PHE A 138 -1.21 36.46 2.82
N ASP A 139 -0.15 37.12 2.35
CA ASP A 139 -0.17 38.41 1.69
C ASP A 139 1.00 38.50 0.68
N ALA A 140 0.85 39.37 -0.32
CA ALA A 140 1.83 39.53 -1.40
C ALA A 140 3.16 40.14 -0.94
N ARG A 141 3.17 40.79 0.23
CA ARG A 141 4.35 41.46 0.81
C ARG A 141 5.14 40.53 1.73
N LEU A 142 4.66 39.31 1.96
CA LEU A 142 5.22 38.31 2.85
C LEU A 142 5.25 38.75 4.34
N GLU A 143 4.42 39.73 4.73
CA GLU A 143 4.34 40.24 6.13
C GLU A 143 3.78 39.18 7.09
N ARG A 144 2.99 38.24 6.57
CA ARG A 144 2.44 37.07 7.28
C ARG A 144 2.99 35.80 6.63
N ALA A 145 4.31 35.64 6.65
CA ALA A 145 5.00 34.48 6.10
C ALA A 145 5.51 33.52 7.18
N PHE A 146 5.40 32.21 6.92
CA PHE A 146 6.02 31.17 7.71
C PHE A 146 7.08 30.45 6.88
N LEU A 147 8.27 30.31 7.45
CA LEU A 147 9.35 29.51 6.87
C LEU A 147 9.02 28.00 6.90
N PRO A 148 9.59 27.20 5.98
CA PRO A 148 9.41 25.75 6.00
C PRO A 148 9.74 25.10 7.34
N LEU A 149 10.77 25.58 8.04
CA LEU A 149 11.19 25.03 9.34
C LEU A 149 10.35 25.55 10.51
N GLU A 150 9.80 26.77 10.41
CA GLU A 150 8.77 27.23 11.36
C GLU A 150 7.51 26.36 11.25
N ILE A 151 7.07 26.04 10.03
CA ILE A 151 5.95 25.13 9.76
C ILE A 151 6.19 23.75 10.40
N ALA A 152 7.39 23.19 10.22
CA ALA A 152 7.74 21.88 10.77
C ALA A 152 7.88 21.88 12.30
N GLY A 153 8.69 22.80 12.85
CA GLY A 153 9.00 22.87 14.29
C GLY A 153 7.81 23.24 15.17
N ASN A 154 6.82 23.94 14.60
CA ASN A 154 5.56 24.26 15.26
C ASN A 154 4.41 23.31 14.90
N ALA A 155 4.67 22.28 14.08
CA ALA A 155 3.67 21.30 13.67
C ALA A 155 2.41 21.96 13.05
N LEU A 156 2.59 22.97 12.20
CA LEU A 156 1.49 23.72 11.58
C LEU A 156 0.72 22.88 10.55
N LEU A 157 1.39 21.88 9.95
CA LEU A 157 0.80 20.95 8.97
C LEU A 157 0.75 19.49 9.51
N TYR A 158 0.32 19.34 10.77
CA TYR A 158 0.28 18.05 11.48
C TYR A 158 -1.00 17.88 12.30
N ASP A 159 -1.76 16.80 12.06
CA ASP A 159 -3.01 16.48 12.77
C ASP A 159 -2.97 15.14 13.53
N ASN A 160 -1.81 14.48 13.58
CA ASN A 160 -1.58 13.12 14.09
C ASN A 160 -2.33 11.97 13.35
N ARG A 161 -3.39 12.26 12.58
CA ARG A 161 -4.26 11.27 11.93
C ARG A 161 -3.90 10.99 10.47
N SER A 162 -3.48 12.01 9.73
CA SER A 162 -3.30 11.95 8.28
C SER A 162 -1.88 11.63 7.86
N ALA A 163 -1.67 10.70 6.92
CA ALA A 163 -0.33 10.37 6.42
C ALA A 163 0.32 11.47 5.54
N VAL A 164 -0.42 12.55 5.29
CA VAL A 164 -0.07 13.68 4.42
C VAL A 164 0.04 15.00 5.22
N ALA A 165 0.65 16.03 4.64
CA ALA A 165 0.70 17.36 5.25
C ALA A 165 -0.74 17.88 5.43
N THR A 166 -1.11 18.26 6.65
CA THR A 166 -2.51 18.58 6.97
C THR A 166 -2.60 19.81 7.87
N PRO A 167 -3.27 20.90 7.46
CA PRO A 167 -3.38 22.13 8.25
C PRO A 167 -3.88 21.90 9.69
N ASN A 168 -3.16 22.44 10.66
CA ASN A 168 -3.56 22.40 12.08
C ASN A 168 -3.96 23.80 12.56
N PRO A 169 -5.26 24.07 12.78
CA PRO A 169 -5.74 25.41 13.15
C PRO A 169 -5.31 25.84 14.55
N VAL A 170 -5.18 24.89 15.50
CA VAL A 170 -4.77 25.16 16.88
C VAL A 170 -3.32 25.63 16.93
N ASN A 171 -2.44 24.90 16.25
CA ASN A 171 -1.02 25.21 16.20
C ASN A 171 -0.76 26.51 15.42
N LEU A 172 -1.46 26.74 14.31
CA LEU A 172 -1.38 28.00 13.57
C LEU A 172 -1.75 29.18 14.47
N ARG A 173 -2.91 29.12 15.13
CA ARG A 173 -3.38 30.20 16.00
C ARG A 173 -2.39 30.49 17.12
N ALA A 174 -1.89 29.44 17.78
CA ALA A 174 -0.95 29.58 18.89
C ALA A 174 0.40 30.14 18.45
N TYR A 175 0.94 29.66 17.33
CA TYR A 175 2.24 30.13 16.84
C TYR A 175 2.18 31.52 16.23
N ALA A 176 1.13 31.83 15.44
CA ALA A 176 0.92 33.16 14.88
C ALA A 176 0.86 34.25 15.97
N ARG A 177 0.20 33.97 17.09
CA ARG A 177 0.16 34.90 18.23
C ARG A 177 1.55 35.18 18.80
N ARG A 178 2.41 34.16 18.87
CA ARG A 178 3.81 34.34 19.32
C ARG A 178 4.67 35.05 18.27
N ARG A 179 4.49 34.71 16.99
CA ARG A 179 5.33 35.19 15.88
C ARG A 179 4.99 36.62 15.43
N PHE A 180 3.71 37.00 15.51
CA PHE A 180 3.20 38.26 14.97
C PHE A 180 2.31 39.05 15.94
N GLY A 181 2.24 38.65 17.21
CA GLY A 181 1.39 39.31 18.22
C GLY A 181 -0.12 39.04 18.11
N ALA A 182 -0.59 38.43 17.02
CA ALA A 182 -2.01 38.14 16.77
C ALA A 182 -2.23 36.72 16.25
N GLY A 183 -3.34 36.09 16.66
CA GLY A 183 -3.71 34.76 16.16
C GLY A 183 -4.14 34.80 14.70
N MET A 184 -3.97 33.68 13.99
CA MET A 184 -4.39 33.50 12.59
C MET A 184 -5.24 32.22 12.44
N ALA A 185 -6.01 32.17 11.35
CA ALA A 185 -6.74 30.99 10.91
C ALA A 185 -6.31 30.63 9.48
N TRP A 186 -6.46 29.35 9.12
CA TRP A 186 -6.27 28.92 7.73
C TRP A 186 -7.41 29.50 6.87
N PRO A 187 -7.17 29.82 5.59
CA PRO A 187 -8.23 30.32 4.72
C PRO A 187 -9.38 29.31 4.60
N GLU A 188 -10.61 29.81 4.68
CA GLU A 188 -11.83 29.02 4.41
C GLU A 188 -12.22 29.10 2.93
N ASP A 189 -12.00 30.26 2.30
CA ASP A 189 -12.23 30.48 0.88
C ASP A 189 -11.16 29.74 0.04
N PRO A 190 -11.55 28.77 -0.81
CA PRO A 190 -10.63 28.03 -1.67
C PRO A 190 -9.88 28.91 -2.68
N GLU A 191 -10.48 30.03 -3.10
CA GLU A 191 -9.89 30.95 -4.08
C GLU A 191 -9.04 32.04 -3.43
N ARG A 192 -9.00 32.09 -2.08
CA ARG A 192 -8.16 33.04 -1.35
C ARG A 192 -6.71 32.95 -1.85
N PRO A 193 -6.12 34.08 -2.30
CA PRO A 193 -4.73 34.12 -2.69
C PRO A 193 -3.80 33.81 -1.51
N VAL A 194 -2.82 32.95 -1.78
CA VAL A 194 -1.70 32.62 -0.90
C VAL A 194 -0.42 32.56 -1.74
N TRP A 195 0.72 32.82 -1.12
CA TRP A 195 2.01 32.87 -1.81
C TRP A 195 2.88 31.73 -1.31
N LEU A 196 3.33 30.89 -2.24
CA LEU A 196 4.35 29.88 -1.95
C LEU A 196 5.70 30.42 -2.36
N PHE A 197 6.71 30.21 -1.52
CA PHE A 197 8.08 30.65 -1.81
C PHE A 197 9.09 29.58 -1.41
N ASP A 198 10.22 29.61 -2.09
CA ASP A 198 11.41 28.87 -1.73
C ASP A 198 12.36 29.78 -0.93
N THR A 199 13.35 29.21 -0.26
CA THR A 199 14.34 29.99 0.49
C THR A 199 15.77 29.63 0.12
N ARG A 200 16.63 30.63 0.19
CA ARG A 200 18.08 30.48 0.26
C ARG A 200 18.51 30.86 1.67
N ALA A 201 19.36 30.04 2.29
CA ALA A 201 19.66 30.18 3.70
C ALA A 201 21.13 29.90 3.99
N VAL A 202 21.61 30.58 5.04
CA VAL A 202 22.93 30.42 5.62
C VAL A 202 22.77 30.23 7.13
N PHE A 203 23.55 29.32 7.69
CA PHE A 203 23.62 29.10 9.13
C PHE A 203 25.03 29.43 9.64
N ALA A 204 25.13 30.11 10.77
CA ALA A 204 26.38 30.44 11.44
C ALA A 204 26.33 30.02 12.91
N ASP A 205 27.44 29.45 13.37
CA ASP A 205 27.71 29.13 14.77
C ASP A 205 29.18 29.46 15.11
N ALA A 206 29.67 28.96 16.25
CA ALA A 206 31.05 29.14 16.67
C ALA A 206 32.06 28.46 15.72
N ASP A 207 31.68 27.32 15.12
CA ASP A 207 32.56 26.49 14.32
C ASP A 207 32.69 27.01 12.89
N GLY A 208 31.64 27.61 12.32
CA GLY A 208 31.69 28.04 10.93
C GLY A 208 30.44 28.72 10.41
N VAL A 209 30.44 28.88 9.09
CA VAL A 209 29.28 29.26 8.29
C VAL A 209 28.95 28.12 7.32
N HIS A 210 27.68 27.78 7.21
CA HIS A 210 27.19 26.64 6.43
C HIS A 210 26.10 27.10 5.46
N ALA A 211 26.29 26.83 4.18
CA ALA A 211 25.24 26.97 3.18
C ALA A 211 24.16 25.92 3.39
N ILE A 212 22.90 26.32 3.21
CA ILE A 212 21.76 25.41 3.28
C ILE A 212 21.33 25.04 1.86
N GLU A 213 21.17 23.75 1.63
CA GLU A 213 20.69 23.19 0.38
C GLU A 213 19.28 23.72 0.05
N HIS A 214 19.11 24.14 -1.20
CA HIS A 214 17.92 24.84 -1.67
C HIS A 214 17.13 24.00 -2.68
N ALA A 215 17.72 22.92 -3.21
CA ALA A 215 17.12 22.09 -4.23
C ALA A 215 17.00 20.61 -3.82
N GLY A 216 16.20 19.88 -4.59
CA GLY A 216 16.06 18.44 -4.46
C GLY A 216 15.58 17.94 -3.09
N ARG A 217 15.97 16.69 -2.78
CA ARG A 217 15.51 15.97 -1.57
C ARG A 217 16.24 16.39 -0.30
N ASN A 218 17.31 17.18 -0.38
CA ASN A 218 18.09 17.66 0.75
C ASN A 218 17.78 19.13 1.10
N ARG A 219 16.83 19.77 0.42
CA ARG A 219 16.37 21.13 0.71
C ARG A 219 16.11 21.36 2.21
N GLY A 220 16.71 22.42 2.77
CA GLY A 220 16.55 22.88 4.15
C GLY A 220 17.61 22.40 5.13
N TYR A 221 18.57 21.58 4.68
CA TYR A 221 19.70 21.06 5.46
C TYR A 221 21.02 21.63 4.97
N ARG A 222 22.07 21.63 5.80
CA ARG A 222 23.41 22.03 5.35
C ARG A 222 23.89 21.20 4.14
N THR A 223 24.60 21.86 3.24
CA THR A 223 25.39 21.20 2.21
C THR A 223 26.58 20.48 2.86
N VAL A 224 26.88 19.26 2.42
CA VAL A 224 28.00 18.46 2.94
C VAL A 224 28.92 18.09 1.77
N PRO A 225 29.73 19.03 1.26
CA PRO A 225 30.63 18.77 0.13
C PRO A 225 31.74 17.78 0.50
N ASP A 226 32.26 17.86 1.74
CA ASP A 226 33.33 17.01 2.24
C ASP A 226 32.81 15.64 2.73
N TRP A 227 32.08 14.94 1.88
CA TRP A 227 31.53 13.63 2.22
C TRP A 227 32.61 12.54 2.18
N GLY A 228 32.84 11.88 3.32
CA GLY A 228 33.85 10.83 3.46
C GLY A 228 34.04 10.39 4.92
N ALA A 229 35.07 9.59 5.18
CA ALA A 229 35.28 8.94 6.48
C ALA A 229 35.34 9.94 7.66
N ALA A 230 36.00 11.09 7.47
CA ALA A 230 36.08 12.13 8.51
C ALA A 230 34.70 12.69 8.90
N ARG A 231 33.86 12.99 7.90
CA ARG A 231 32.50 13.50 8.11
C ARG A 231 31.60 12.45 8.77
N VAL A 232 31.69 11.20 8.32
CA VAL A 232 30.92 10.10 8.92
C VAL A 232 31.35 9.88 10.37
N MET A 233 32.64 9.95 10.68
CA MET A 233 33.15 9.85 12.06
C MET A 233 32.63 10.99 12.95
N GLU A 234 32.54 12.21 12.43
CA GLU A 234 31.94 13.34 13.17
C GLU A 234 30.50 13.02 13.60
N VAL A 235 29.69 12.52 12.67
CA VAL A 235 28.30 12.13 12.92
C VAL A 235 28.23 10.99 13.92
N ILE A 236 29.05 9.94 13.78
CA ILE A 236 29.14 8.83 14.74
C ILE A 236 29.46 9.33 16.14
N ARG A 237 30.49 10.18 16.29
CA ARG A 237 30.88 10.73 17.60
C ARG A 237 29.72 11.48 18.25
N LYS A 238 29.07 12.36 17.48
CA LYS A 238 27.93 13.17 17.94
C LYS A 238 26.73 12.30 18.34
N SER A 239 26.32 11.34 17.51
CA SER A 239 25.17 10.48 17.82
C SER A 239 25.45 9.44 18.91
N THR A 240 26.70 8.98 19.05
CA THR A 240 27.12 8.14 20.18
C THR A 240 27.01 8.94 21.49
N GLY A 241 27.48 10.19 21.48
CA GLY A 241 27.32 11.10 22.61
C GLY A 241 25.85 11.38 22.94
N TYR A 242 25.00 11.53 21.93
CA TYR A 242 23.56 11.66 22.12
C TYR A 242 22.97 10.46 22.88
N LEU A 243 23.24 9.22 22.43
CA LEU A 243 22.75 8.00 23.07
C LEU A 243 23.30 7.86 24.50
N ALA A 244 24.59 8.12 24.72
CA ALA A 244 25.20 8.07 26.04
C ALA A 244 24.50 9.02 27.03
N ARG A 245 24.15 10.25 26.60
CA ARG A 245 23.39 11.22 27.40
C ARG A 245 21.97 10.76 27.73
N GLN A 246 21.40 9.83 26.95
CA GLN A 246 20.09 9.28 27.26
C GLN A 246 20.15 8.26 28.41
N VAL A 247 21.31 7.68 28.74
CA VAL A 247 21.42 6.71 29.84
C VAL A 247 21.41 7.43 31.20
N ARG A 248 20.30 7.27 31.92
CA ARG A 248 20.07 7.85 33.25
C ARG A 248 20.94 7.19 34.32
N ALA A 249 20.90 7.74 35.53
CA ALA A 249 21.66 7.25 36.67
C ALA A 249 21.29 5.81 37.08
N ASP A 250 20.03 5.41 36.89
CA ASP A 250 19.54 4.05 37.15
C ASP A 250 19.92 3.04 36.04
N GLY A 251 20.57 3.50 34.97
CA GLY A 251 20.93 2.72 33.80
C GLY A 251 19.84 2.63 32.73
N ARG A 252 18.61 3.09 32.98
CA ARG A 252 17.57 3.13 31.97
C ARG A 252 17.78 4.30 31.01
N TYR A 253 17.29 4.16 29.78
CA TYR A 253 17.32 5.26 28.82
C TYR A 253 16.18 6.26 29.06
N ALA A 254 16.44 7.55 28.83
CA ALA A 254 15.40 8.48 28.41
C ALA A 254 14.92 8.04 27.03
N TYR A 255 13.77 7.35 27.01
CA TYR A 255 13.35 6.54 25.85
C TYR A 255 13.17 7.33 24.54
N GLY A 256 12.71 8.59 24.65
CA GLY A 256 12.59 9.49 23.51
C GLY A 256 11.64 10.65 23.77
N CYS A 257 11.48 11.52 22.78
CA CYS A 257 10.62 12.70 22.85
C CYS A 257 9.95 13.06 21.52
N PHE A 258 8.91 13.90 21.60
CA PHE A 258 8.28 14.60 20.49
C PHE A 258 8.79 16.05 20.44
N PRO A 259 9.77 16.38 19.56
CA PRO A 259 10.52 17.64 19.65
C PRO A 259 9.69 18.91 19.42
N CYS A 260 8.61 18.83 18.63
CA CYS A 260 7.73 19.97 18.37
C CYS A 260 7.08 20.52 19.66
N PHE A 261 6.94 19.67 20.68
CA PHE A 261 6.24 19.97 21.93
C PHE A 261 7.12 19.81 23.18
N ASP A 262 8.34 19.29 23.04
CA ASP A 262 9.20 18.86 24.16
C ASP A 262 8.48 17.90 25.12
N ARG A 263 7.80 16.90 24.56
CA ARG A 263 7.05 15.90 25.34
C ARG A 263 7.76 14.55 25.32
N GLU A 264 7.98 13.95 26.48
CA GLU A 264 8.56 12.60 26.57
C GLU A 264 7.63 11.53 25.99
N ILE A 265 8.21 10.41 25.57
CA ILE A 265 7.45 9.20 25.21
C ILE A 265 7.21 8.41 26.51
N PRO A 266 5.95 8.12 26.88
CA PRO A 266 5.61 7.57 28.21
C PRO A 266 5.87 6.06 28.34
N HIS A 267 6.08 5.34 27.24
CA HIS A 267 6.25 3.89 27.25
C HIS A 267 7.72 3.50 27.12
N TYR A 268 8.15 2.55 27.94
CA TYR A 268 9.48 1.96 27.88
C TYR A 268 9.41 0.58 27.24
N ASN A 269 10.40 0.23 26.43
CA ASN A 269 10.49 -1.07 25.77
C ASN A 269 11.87 -1.66 26.06
N THR A 270 11.90 -2.82 26.71
CA THR A 270 13.15 -3.43 27.18
C THR A 270 14.02 -3.96 26.04
N LEU A 271 13.42 -4.47 24.96
CA LEU A 271 14.14 -4.86 23.74
C LEU A 271 14.95 -3.67 23.21
N ARG A 272 14.35 -2.48 23.16
CA ARG A 272 15.03 -1.26 22.69
C ARG A 272 16.12 -0.76 23.62
N HIS A 273 16.02 -1.02 24.92
CA HIS A 273 17.14 -0.76 25.83
C HIS A 273 18.36 -1.59 25.45
N ALA A 274 18.18 -2.89 25.17
CA ALA A 274 19.27 -3.79 24.82
C ALA A 274 19.87 -3.48 23.43
N SER A 275 19.03 -3.28 22.40
CA SER A 275 19.51 -2.94 21.05
C SER A 275 20.21 -1.58 20.99
N SER A 276 19.73 -0.57 21.73
CA SER A 276 20.38 0.74 21.77
C SER A 276 21.70 0.70 22.52
N THR A 277 21.83 -0.16 23.53
CA THR A 277 23.11 -0.43 24.21
C THR A 277 24.10 -1.15 23.29
N TYR A 278 23.64 -2.06 22.44
CA TYR A 278 24.48 -2.66 21.39
C TYR A 278 25.02 -1.59 20.42
N ALA A 279 24.17 -0.70 19.90
CA ALA A 279 24.62 0.38 19.03
C ALA A 279 25.56 1.37 19.74
N LEU A 280 25.34 1.64 21.04
CA LEU A 280 26.22 2.47 21.86
C LEU A 280 27.62 1.85 22.01
N LEU A 281 27.71 0.52 22.18
CA LEU A 281 28.97 -0.22 22.16
C LEU A 281 29.68 -0.12 20.80
N GLU A 282 28.95 -0.20 19.68
CA GLU A 282 29.52 -0.01 18.35
C GLU A 282 30.08 1.41 18.14
N GLY A 283 29.38 2.43 18.63
CA GLY A 283 29.91 3.80 18.64
C GLY A 283 31.13 3.96 19.56
N TRP A 284 31.13 3.30 20.72
CA TRP A 284 32.26 3.32 21.64
C TRP A 284 33.50 2.59 21.10
N GLU A 285 33.32 1.52 20.32
CA GLU A 285 34.42 0.83 19.63
C GLU A 285 35.31 1.81 18.86
N LEU A 286 34.70 2.81 18.22
CA LEU A 286 35.37 3.81 17.42
C LEU A 286 35.77 5.07 18.20
N THR A 287 34.94 5.51 19.15
CA THR A 287 35.19 6.76 19.88
C THR A 287 36.13 6.60 21.06
N ARG A 288 36.11 5.43 21.72
CA ARG A 288 36.87 5.09 22.94
C ARG A 288 36.74 6.12 24.07
N ASP A 289 35.64 6.87 24.08
CA ASP A 289 35.34 7.89 25.07
C ASP A 289 34.95 7.28 26.42
N GLY A 290 35.48 7.84 27.52
CA GLY A 290 35.25 7.33 28.87
C GLY A 290 33.83 7.56 29.39
N ALA A 291 33.17 8.66 29.00
CA ALA A 291 31.79 8.93 29.38
C ALA A 291 30.82 7.98 28.64
N HIS A 292 31.12 7.64 27.39
CA HIS A 292 30.39 6.61 26.65
C HIS A 292 30.50 5.25 27.35
N LYS A 293 31.72 4.84 27.77
CA LYS A 293 31.92 3.59 28.53
C LYS A 293 31.13 3.57 29.84
N ALA A 294 31.19 4.66 30.61
CA ALA A 294 30.44 4.77 31.86
C ALA A 294 28.92 4.67 31.64
N ALA A 295 28.39 5.18 30.53
CA ALA A 295 26.98 5.03 30.16
C ALA A 295 26.64 3.59 29.78
N ILE A 296 27.49 2.93 28.98
CA ILE A 296 27.35 1.51 28.63
C ILE A 296 27.29 0.64 29.87
N ASP A 297 28.18 0.85 30.84
CA ASP A 297 28.27 0.04 32.05
C ASP A 297 26.98 0.14 32.88
N ARG A 298 26.47 1.36 33.08
CA ARG A 298 25.17 1.54 33.76
C ARG A 298 24.03 0.86 33.02
N ALA A 299 23.99 0.94 31.68
CA ALA A 299 22.95 0.32 30.88
C ALA A 299 23.01 -1.21 30.97
N LEU A 300 24.20 -1.81 30.83
CA LEU A 300 24.40 -3.25 30.97
C LEU A 300 24.09 -3.75 32.40
N ASP A 301 24.44 -2.98 33.42
CA ASP A 301 24.09 -3.32 34.80
C ASP A 301 22.57 -3.33 35.03
N CYS A 302 21.84 -2.36 34.46
CA CYS A 302 20.37 -2.38 34.46
C CYS A 302 19.81 -3.59 33.70
N LEU A 303 20.38 -3.91 32.53
CA LEU A 303 19.98 -5.08 31.73
C LEU A 303 20.12 -6.38 32.53
N ARG A 304 21.28 -6.59 33.18
CA ARG A 304 21.59 -7.78 33.99
C ARG A 304 20.70 -7.90 35.23
N ARG A 305 20.51 -6.79 35.95
CA ARG A 305 19.84 -6.76 37.26
C ARG A 305 18.32 -6.73 37.16
N ASP A 306 17.79 -5.92 36.26
CA ASP A 306 16.37 -5.52 36.29
C ASP A 306 15.54 -6.09 35.13
N LEU A 307 16.16 -6.34 33.97
CA LEU A 307 15.42 -6.62 32.73
C LEU A 307 15.52 -8.08 32.28
N VAL A 308 16.64 -8.75 32.54
CA VAL A 308 16.81 -10.18 32.27
C VAL A 308 16.46 -11.00 33.50
N ARG A 309 15.58 -11.99 33.34
CA ARG A 309 15.08 -12.85 34.43
C ARG A 309 15.35 -14.32 34.12
N ASP A 310 15.77 -15.07 35.13
CA ASP A 310 15.98 -16.52 35.04
C ASP A 310 14.63 -17.28 35.00
N ALA A 311 14.60 -18.41 34.29
CA ALA A 311 13.47 -19.34 34.23
C ALA A 311 13.96 -20.81 34.12
N ARG A 312 13.08 -21.77 34.44
CA ARG A 312 13.31 -23.20 34.21
C ARG A 312 12.46 -23.68 33.03
N LEU A 313 13.09 -24.38 32.08
CA LEU A 313 12.41 -24.95 30.91
C LEU A 313 11.71 -26.27 31.28
N PRO A 314 10.75 -26.75 30.45
CA PRO A 314 10.04 -28.03 30.64
C PRO A 314 10.88 -29.33 30.71
N GLY A 315 12.22 -29.24 30.71
CA GLY A 315 13.15 -30.37 30.91
C GLY A 315 14.17 -30.13 32.03
N GLY A 316 13.93 -29.15 32.91
CA GLY A 316 14.80 -28.81 34.04
C GLY A 316 16.01 -27.92 33.71
N ALA A 317 16.30 -27.69 32.43
CA ALA A 317 17.35 -26.78 31.99
C ALA A 317 17.08 -25.33 32.45
N ARG A 318 18.13 -24.61 32.84
CA ARG A 318 18.06 -23.18 33.19
C ARG A 318 18.15 -22.33 31.92
N ALA A 319 17.24 -21.39 31.77
CA ALA A 319 17.24 -20.37 30.73
C ALA A 319 17.11 -18.97 31.37
N ALA A 320 17.36 -17.94 30.58
CA ALA A 320 17.11 -16.56 30.94
C ALA A 320 16.37 -15.86 29.80
N PHE A 321 15.56 -14.87 30.13
CA PHE A 321 14.77 -14.12 29.16
C PHE A 321 14.81 -12.63 29.47
N LEU A 322 14.89 -11.81 28.42
CA LEU A 322 14.57 -10.39 28.52
C LEU A 322 13.05 -10.25 28.64
N VAL A 323 12.59 -9.76 29.78
CA VAL A 323 11.15 -9.61 30.06
C VAL A 323 10.74 -8.17 29.82
N ASP A 324 9.78 -7.97 28.93
CA ASP A 324 9.22 -6.66 28.61
C ASP A 324 7.99 -6.35 29.49
N VAL A 325 7.48 -5.13 29.38
CA VAL A 325 6.27 -4.70 30.10
C VAL A 325 5.09 -5.62 29.79
N GLY A 326 4.33 -5.99 30.82
CA GLY A 326 3.21 -6.95 30.71
C GLY A 326 3.66 -8.41 30.73
N ASP A 327 4.84 -8.69 31.30
CA ASP A 327 5.44 -10.02 31.44
C ASP A 327 5.51 -10.78 30.10
N GLU A 328 5.89 -10.07 29.04
CA GLU A 328 6.10 -10.68 27.72
C GLU A 328 7.59 -10.98 27.49
N ILE A 329 7.86 -12.17 26.98
CA ILE A 329 9.15 -12.54 26.40
C ILE A 329 9.02 -12.38 24.89
N LYS A 330 9.85 -11.51 24.30
CA LYS A 330 9.95 -11.35 22.85
C LYS A 330 11.23 -12.00 22.38
N LEU A 331 11.14 -12.85 21.35
CA LEU A 331 12.28 -13.55 20.76
C LEU A 331 13.44 -12.59 20.45
N GLY A 332 13.12 -11.50 19.73
CA GLY A 332 14.06 -10.44 19.41
C GLY A 332 14.70 -9.77 20.64
N GLY A 333 13.97 -9.67 21.75
CA GLY A 333 14.47 -9.11 23.02
C GLY A 333 15.61 -9.93 23.60
N ASN A 334 15.45 -11.25 23.68
CA ASN A 334 16.50 -12.15 24.14
C ASN A 334 17.74 -12.04 23.24
N ALA A 335 17.50 -11.95 21.93
CA ALA A 335 18.54 -11.90 20.92
C ALA A 335 19.38 -10.62 21.01
N VAL A 336 18.76 -9.44 21.07
CA VAL A 336 19.52 -8.19 21.16
C VAL A 336 20.18 -7.99 22.53
N ALA A 337 19.63 -8.57 23.60
CA ALA A 337 20.33 -8.64 24.89
C ALA A 337 21.61 -9.49 24.79
N LEU A 338 21.53 -10.64 24.11
CA LEU A 338 22.68 -11.48 23.82
C LEU A 338 23.72 -10.73 22.96
N LEU A 339 23.29 -9.99 21.94
CA LEU A 339 24.18 -9.16 21.10
C LEU A 339 24.93 -8.10 21.91
N ALA A 340 24.24 -7.36 22.78
CA ALA A 340 24.86 -6.33 23.61
C ALA A 340 25.94 -6.91 24.55
N LEU A 341 25.64 -8.02 25.24
CA LEU A 341 26.59 -8.69 26.13
C LEU A 341 27.78 -9.28 25.35
N ALA A 342 27.52 -9.90 24.19
CA ALA A 342 28.58 -10.46 23.35
C ALA A 342 29.51 -9.36 22.80
N LYS A 343 28.94 -8.22 22.39
CA LYS A 343 29.72 -7.06 21.92
C LYS A 343 30.55 -6.44 23.05
N HIS A 344 30.00 -6.36 24.26
CA HIS A 344 30.77 -5.91 25.43
C HIS A 344 31.97 -6.82 25.69
N ALA A 345 31.75 -8.14 25.75
CA ALA A 345 32.81 -9.12 25.96
C ALA A 345 33.90 -9.07 24.86
N GLU A 346 33.50 -8.86 23.59
CA GLU A 346 34.43 -8.65 22.47
C GLU A 346 35.32 -7.41 22.69
N LEU A 347 34.74 -6.29 23.16
CA LEU A 347 35.46 -5.02 23.25
C LEU A 347 36.31 -4.88 24.52
N THR A 348 35.94 -5.53 25.63
CA THR A 348 36.65 -5.43 26.92
C THR A 348 37.50 -6.67 27.23
N GLY A 349 37.22 -7.80 26.60
CA GLY A 349 37.79 -9.10 26.96
C GLY A 349 37.16 -9.73 28.22
N GLU A 350 36.20 -9.05 28.85
CA GLU A 350 35.53 -9.55 30.05
C GLU A 350 34.50 -10.63 29.70
N ARG A 351 34.71 -11.83 30.23
CA ARG A 351 33.88 -13.02 29.94
C ARG A 351 32.92 -13.40 31.08
N GLY A 352 32.77 -12.54 32.10
CA GLY A 352 31.92 -12.80 33.26
C GLY A 352 30.43 -13.04 32.93
N ASP A 353 29.95 -12.47 31.81
CA ASP A 353 28.57 -12.64 31.35
C ASP A 353 28.33 -13.91 30.52
N LEU A 354 29.35 -14.72 30.22
CA LEU A 354 29.18 -15.96 29.42
C LEU A 354 28.08 -16.87 29.97
N PRO A 355 28.00 -17.16 31.29
CA PRO A 355 26.93 -17.99 31.83
C PRO A 355 25.53 -17.39 31.65
N LEU A 356 25.40 -16.06 31.60
CA LEU A 356 24.12 -15.40 31.32
C LEU A 356 23.77 -15.47 29.83
N MET A 357 24.75 -15.25 28.96
CA MET A 357 24.61 -15.37 27.51
C MET A 357 24.18 -16.77 27.09
N GLU A 358 24.78 -17.82 27.68
CA GLU A 358 24.39 -19.21 27.46
C GLU A 358 22.94 -19.47 27.88
N ARG A 359 22.48 -18.90 28.99
CA ARG A 359 21.08 -19.02 29.44
C ARG A 359 20.10 -18.29 28.52
N LEU A 360 20.45 -17.10 28.02
CA LEU A 360 19.66 -16.37 27.02
C LEU A 360 19.57 -17.17 25.70
N ALA A 361 20.70 -17.68 25.21
CA ALA A 361 20.75 -18.50 24.01
C ALA A 361 19.97 -19.82 24.17
N THR A 362 20.00 -20.42 25.37
CA THR A 362 19.15 -21.57 25.72
C THR A 362 17.66 -21.21 25.62
N GLY A 363 17.27 -20.01 26.08
CA GLY A 363 15.92 -19.48 25.91
C GLY A 363 15.52 -19.27 24.44
N ILE A 364 16.43 -18.76 23.60
CA ILE A 364 16.21 -18.60 22.15
C ILE A 364 16.00 -19.96 21.48
N VAL A 365 16.86 -20.95 21.77
CA VAL A 365 16.74 -22.30 21.21
C VAL A 365 15.44 -22.98 21.67
N HIS A 366 14.98 -22.73 22.90
CA HIS A 366 13.68 -23.22 23.36
C HIS A 366 12.50 -22.64 22.57
N MET A 367 12.65 -21.43 22.03
CA MET A 367 11.66 -20.80 21.16
C MET A 367 11.78 -21.27 19.70
N GLN A 368 12.69 -22.20 19.37
CA GLN A 368 12.83 -22.80 18.04
C GLN A 368 12.12 -24.14 17.97
N ASP A 369 11.34 -24.36 16.93
CA ASP A 369 10.77 -25.65 16.62
C ASP A 369 11.87 -26.64 16.21
N ALA A 370 11.97 -27.74 16.95
CA ALA A 370 13.02 -28.72 16.78
C ALA A 370 12.89 -29.55 15.50
N SER A 371 11.80 -29.48 14.74
CA SER A 371 11.65 -30.21 13.47
C SER A 371 11.94 -29.31 12.27
N SER A 372 11.28 -28.16 12.23
CA SER A 372 11.27 -27.24 11.08
C SER A 372 12.38 -26.19 11.15
N GLY A 373 12.87 -25.83 12.34
CA GLY A 373 13.78 -24.71 12.54
C GLY A 373 13.10 -23.33 12.64
N GLU A 374 11.77 -23.27 12.53
CA GLU A 374 10.97 -22.05 12.69
C GLU A 374 10.99 -21.55 14.14
N PHE A 375 11.01 -20.24 14.37
CA PHE A 375 10.90 -19.68 15.72
C PHE A 375 9.47 -19.25 16.09
N VAL A 376 9.16 -19.26 17.38
CA VAL A 376 7.99 -18.56 17.94
C VAL A 376 8.39 -17.20 18.50
N HIS A 377 7.54 -16.19 18.34
CA HIS A 377 7.95 -14.80 18.57
C HIS A 377 7.68 -14.31 19.98
N VAL A 378 6.62 -14.79 20.65
CA VAL A 378 6.21 -14.26 21.96
C VAL A 378 5.74 -15.35 22.91
N LEU A 379 6.36 -15.39 24.09
CA LEU A 379 5.95 -16.21 25.24
C LEU A 379 5.50 -15.31 26.41
N ALA A 380 4.71 -15.87 27.33
CA ALA A 380 4.38 -15.26 28.61
C ALA A 380 5.46 -15.60 29.65
N PHE A 381 5.86 -14.66 30.49
CA PHE A 381 6.65 -14.92 31.68
C PHE A 381 5.71 -14.98 32.91
N PRO A 382 5.95 -15.85 33.91
CA PRO A 382 6.98 -16.89 33.98
C PRO A 382 6.55 -18.23 33.34
N SER A 383 5.31 -18.36 32.86
CA SER A 383 4.74 -19.66 32.44
C SER A 383 5.35 -20.25 31.17
N LEU A 384 6.02 -19.43 30.37
CA LEU A 384 6.53 -19.74 29.02
C LEU A 384 5.42 -20.17 28.05
N ALA A 385 4.16 -19.85 28.35
CA ALA A 385 3.04 -20.15 27.48
C ALA A 385 3.12 -19.30 26.19
N LEU A 386 2.80 -19.92 25.06
CA LEU A 386 2.77 -19.27 23.75
C LEU A 386 1.71 -18.15 23.71
N LYS A 387 2.14 -16.90 23.57
CA LYS A 387 1.22 -15.74 23.37
C LYS A 387 1.01 -15.43 21.90
N ALA A 388 2.06 -15.54 21.08
CA ALA A 388 1.97 -15.34 19.65
C ALA A 388 3.06 -16.12 18.92
N ARG A 389 2.64 -16.96 17.97
CA ARG A 389 3.57 -17.68 17.08
C ARG A 389 4.37 -16.71 16.23
N LYS A 390 3.70 -15.78 15.53
CA LYS A 390 4.34 -14.74 14.71
C LYS A 390 3.86 -13.36 15.13
N ARG A 391 4.77 -12.40 15.25
CA ARG A 391 4.43 -11.00 15.57
C ARG A 391 5.19 -9.98 14.74
N ILE A 392 6.51 -10.13 14.62
CA ILE A 392 7.40 -9.21 13.89
C ILE A 392 8.42 -10.02 13.11
N VAL A 393 8.46 -9.83 11.79
CA VAL A 393 9.36 -10.57 10.87
C VAL A 393 10.84 -10.51 11.24
N TYR A 394 11.29 -9.41 11.85
CA TYR A 394 12.69 -9.19 12.24
C TYR A 394 13.21 -10.06 13.39
N TYR A 395 12.31 -10.64 14.20
CA TYR A 395 12.73 -11.39 15.39
C TYR A 395 13.53 -12.65 15.03
N ASP A 396 13.22 -13.24 13.88
CA ASP A 396 13.90 -14.44 13.37
C ASP A 396 15.38 -14.13 13.05
N GLY A 397 15.62 -13.01 12.35
CA GLY A 397 16.95 -12.53 12.03
C GLY A 397 17.76 -12.12 13.27
N GLU A 398 17.12 -11.40 14.21
CA GLU A 398 17.75 -11.01 15.47
C GLU A 398 18.22 -12.26 16.24
N ALA A 399 17.34 -13.25 16.40
CA ALA A 399 17.65 -14.50 17.11
C ALA A 399 18.82 -15.26 16.49
N ALA A 400 18.78 -15.48 15.18
CA ALA A 400 19.85 -16.18 14.47
C ALA A 400 21.18 -15.41 14.58
N PHE A 401 21.16 -14.07 14.47
CA PHE A 401 22.36 -13.25 14.62
C PHE A 401 22.94 -13.29 16.04
N GLY A 402 22.08 -13.19 17.07
CA GLY A 402 22.48 -13.31 18.46
C GLY A 402 23.22 -14.62 18.76
N LEU A 403 22.67 -15.74 18.28
CA LEU A 403 23.31 -17.05 18.41
C LEU A 403 24.66 -17.13 17.68
N MET A 404 24.78 -16.57 16.48
CA MET A 404 26.05 -16.50 15.76
C MET A 404 27.11 -15.70 16.51
N ARG A 405 26.73 -14.58 17.15
CA ARG A 405 27.68 -13.78 17.94
C ARG A 405 28.15 -14.49 19.20
N LEU A 406 27.29 -15.29 19.84
CA LEU A 406 27.74 -16.15 20.95
C LEU A 406 28.68 -17.26 20.46
N TYR A 407 28.34 -17.92 19.35
CA TYR A 407 29.21 -18.94 18.74
C TYR A 407 30.61 -18.42 18.41
N ALA A 408 30.71 -17.17 17.95
CA ALA A 408 32.01 -16.54 17.68
C ALA A 408 32.88 -16.41 18.94
N LEU A 409 32.27 -16.33 20.13
CA LEU A 409 32.96 -16.19 21.42
C LEU A 409 33.30 -17.53 22.09
N ASP A 410 32.40 -18.51 22.04
CA ASP A 410 32.50 -19.77 22.82
C ASP A 410 32.76 -21.02 21.97
N ARG A 411 32.57 -20.95 20.64
CA ARG A 411 32.70 -22.06 19.69
C ARG A 411 31.81 -23.28 19.98
N ASN A 412 30.73 -23.10 20.74
CA ASN A 412 29.79 -24.18 21.04
C ASN A 412 28.92 -24.51 19.82
N ALA A 413 29.09 -25.71 19.26
CA ALA A 413 28.42 -26.15 18.03
C ALA A 413 26.89 -26.09 18.10
N ARG A 414 26.30 -26.20 19.30
CA ARG A 414 24.85 -26.13 19.52
C ARG A 414 24.21 -24.87 18.93
N TRP A 415 24.89 -23.73 19.04
CA TRP A 415 24.38 -22.46 18.55
C TRP A 415 24.43 -22.39 17.03
N LEU A 416 25.52 -22.87 16.43
CA LEU A 416 25.67 -22.93 14.99
C LEU A 416 24.65 -23.88 14.36
N GLU A 417 24.44 -25.05 14.94
CA GLU A 417 23.42 -26.01 14.48
C GLU A 417 22.01 -25.41 14.50
N ALA A 418 21.64 -24.68 15.56
CA ALA A 418 20.37 -23.98 15.64
C ALA A 418 20.21 -22.92 14.53
N VAL A 419 21.28 -22.18 14.22
CA VAL A 419 21.30 -21.19 13.13
C VAL A 419 21.20 -21.86 11.76
N GLU A 420 21.96 -22.92 11.50
CA GLU A 420 21.91 -23.66 10.22
C GLU A 420 20.51 -24.25 9.98
N LYS A 421 19.85 -24.72 11.04
CA LYS A 421 18.46 -25.18 10.99
C LYS A 421 17.49 -24.06 10.66
N ALA A 422 17.63 -22.91 11.31
CA ALA A 422 16.83 -21.72 11.02
C ALA A 422 17.02 -21.26 9.56
N PHE A 423 18.25 -21.25 9.05
CA PHE A 423 18.53 -20.92 7.64
C PHE A 423 17.97 -21.95 6.67
N GLY A 424 17.90 -23.23 7.04
CA GLY A 424 17.17 -24.24 6.28
C GLY A 424 15.71 -23.84 6.09
N HIS A 425 15.04 -23.43 7.17
CA HIS A 425 13.68 -22.89 7.11
C HIS A 425 13.60 -21.60 6.28
N PHE A 426 14.46 -20.61 6.57
CA PHE A 426 14.45 -19.31 5.90
C PHE A 426 14.65 -19.43 4.39
N ILE A 427 15.48 -20.37 3.95
CA ILE A 427 15.69 -20.64 2.54
C ILE A 427 14.42 -21.27 1.93
N ALA A 428 13.84 -22.27 2.60
CA ALA A 428 12.65 -22.97 2.12
C ALA A 428 11.42 -22.05 1.96
N VAL A 429 11.26 -21.05 2.83
CA VAL A 429 10.14 -20.10 2.78
C VAL A 429 10.48 -18.78 2.06
N GLU A 430 11.65 -18.71 1.42
CA GLU A 430 12.13 -17.54 0.71
C GLU A 430 12.13 -16.24 1.54
N HIS A 431 12.58 -16.33 2.79
CA HIS A 431 12.50 -15.24 3.78
C HIS A 431 13.22 -13.96 3.31
N TRP A 432 14.24 -14.08 2.45
CA TRP A 432 14.96 -12.96 1.84
C TRP A 432 14.06 -11.95 1.10
N ARG A 433 12.84 -12.34 0.68
CA ARG A 433 11.84 -11.43 0.09
C ARG A 433 11.39 -10.33 1.06
N ALA A 434 11.60 -10.50 2.36
CA ALA A 434 11.33 -9.49 3.38
C ALA A 434 12.40 -8.37 3.43
N HIS A 435 13.57 -8.57 2.80
CA HIS A 435 14.69 -7.63 2.80
C HIS A 435 15.15 -7.25 4.23
N ASP A 436 15.35 -8.26 5.08
CA ASP A 436 15.69 -8.06 6.48
C ASP A 436 17.21 -7.86 6.69
N HIS A 437 17.56 -6.68 7.22
CA HIS A 437 18.93 -6.35 7.64
C HIS A 437 19.51 -7.28 8.71
N TRP A 438 18.72 -7.79 9.67
CA TRP A 438 19.22 -8.69 10.71
C TRP A 438 19.63 -10.05 10.16
N LEU A 439 18.83 -10.58 9.23
CA LEU A 439 19.23 -11.76 8.45
C LEU A 439 20.46 -11.48 7.58
N GLY A 440 20.60 -10.26 7.06
CA GLY A 440 21.81 -9.79 6.39
C GLY A 440 23.05 -9.88 7.30
N TYR A 441 22.97 -9.37 8.54
CA TYR A 441 24.06 -9.48 9.50
C TYR A 441 24.38 -10.95 9.83
N CYS A 442 23.34 -11.75 10.09
CA CYS A 442 23.51 -13.16 10.41
C CYS A 442 24.15 -13.96 9.28
N VAL A 443 23.68 -13.82 8.03
CA VAL A 443 24.22 -14.56 6.89
C VAL A 443 25.65 -14.15 6.57
N ASN A 444 26.00 -12.87 6.79
CA ASN A 444 27.37 -12.41 6.68
C ASN A 444 28.30 -13.12 7.71
N GLU A 445 27.89 -13.30 8.96
CA GLU A 445 28.67 -14.06 9.95
C GLU A 445 28.67 -15.57 9.65
N LEU A 446 27.50 -16.13 9.29
CA LEU A 446 27.34 -17.55 9.02
C LEU A 446 28.28 -18.01 7.90
N THR A 447 28.39 -17.22 6.82
CA THR A 447 29.27 -17.54 5.69
C THR A 447 30.76 -17.49 6.05
N MET A 448 31.18 -16.84 7.13
CA MET A 448 32.56 -16.92 7.63
C MET A 448 32.88 -18.28 8.28
N HIS A 449 31.86 -18.98 8.78
CA HIS A 449 32.01 -20.27 9.48
C HIS A 449 31.52 -21.47 8.65
N ARG A 450 30.61 -21.22 7.72
CA ARG A 450 29.99 -22.19 6.80
C ARG A 450 29.86 -21.52 5.43
N PRO A 451 30.93 -21.46 4.61
CA PRO A 451 30.94 -20.79 3.32
C PRO A 451 30.20 -21.62 2.25
N LEU A 452 28.94 -21.98 2.49
CA LEU A 452 28.14 -22.75 1.54
C LEU A 452 27.48 -21.81 0.53
N SER A 453 27.48 -22.20 -0.75
CA SER A 453 26.88 -21.43 -1.84
C SER A 453 25.43 -21.01 -1.58
N ARG A 454 24.63 -21.85 -0.89
CA ARG A 454 23.23 -21.54 -0.56
C ARG A 454 23.07 -20.34 0.38
N TYR A 455 24.01 -20.12 1.30
CA TYR A 455 23.97 -19.00 2.24
C TYR A 455 24.44 -17.71 1.55
N TYR A 456 25.48 -17.78 0.72
CA TYR A 456 25.86 -16.64 -0.12
C TYR A 456 24.72 -16.20 -1.04
N ARG A 457 24.04 -17.13 -1.72
CA ARG A 457 22.86 -16.81 -2.55
C ARG A 457 21.75 -16.15 -1.74
N PHE A 458 21.40 -16.71 -0.59
CA PHE A 458 20.41 -16.10 0.31
C PHE A 458 20.77 -14.65 0.64
N GLY A 459 22.04 -14.36 0.98
CA GLY A 459 22.49 -13.00 1.29
C GLY A 459 22.44 -12.05 0.09
N LEU A 460 22.75 -12.53 -1.12
CA LEU A 460 22.62 -11.74 -2.36
C LEU A 460 21.16 -11.47 -2.69
N ASP A 461 20.30 -12.49 -2.62
CA ASP A 461 18.86 -12.39 -2.90
C ASP A 461 18.15 -11.43 -1.94
N ASN A 462 18.63 -11.34 -0.69
CA ASN A 462 18.12 -10.41 0.31
C ASN A 462 18.28 -8.93 -0.10
N VAL A 463 19.17 -8.61 -1.04
CA VAL A 463 19.41 -7.22 -1.51
C VAL A 463 19.18 -7.01 -3.01
N GLN A 464 19.39 -8.01 -3.86
CA GLN A 464 19.43 -7.87 -5.32
C GLN A 464 18.13 -7.27 -5.91
N GLY A 465 16.97 -7.71 -5.41
CA GLY A 465 15.66 -7.21 -5.82
C GLY A 465 15.28 -5.83 -5.26
N HIS A 466 16.10 -5.26 -4.37
CA HIS A 466 15.75 -4.08 -3.56
C HIS A 466 16.54 -2.81 -3.89
N LEU A 467 17.54 -2.87 -4.77
CA LEU A 467 18.48 -1.77 -5.01
C LEU A 467 17.82 -0.48 -5.54
N ASP A 468 16.88 -0.58 -6.49
CA ASP A 468 16.15 0.60 -6.99
C ASP A 468 15.32 1.24 -5.88
N PHE A 469 14.67 0.41 -5.05
CA PHE A 469 13.93 0.90 -3.91
C PHE A 469 14.84 1.63 -2.93
N VAL A 470 16.01 1.08 -2.59
CA VAL A 470 16.99 1.73 -1.70
C VAL A 470 17.42 3.09 -2.25
N ARG A 471 17.80 3.15 -3.53
CA ARG A 471 18.23 4.39 -4.20
C ARG A 471 17.12 5.45 -4.24
N ASP A 472 15.92 5.05 -4.66
CA ASP A 472 14.83 5.98 -4.96
C ASP A 472 14.00 6.34 -3.73
N ARG A 473 14.23 5.69 -2.60
CA ARG A 473 13.52 5.92 -1.34
C ARG A 473 13.70 7.35 -0.84
N ILE A 474 12.59 8.07 -0.72
CA ILE A 474 12.54 9.45 -0.21
C ILE A 474 12.45 9.54 1.32
N THR A 475 12.33 8.43 2.06
CA THR A 475 12.22 8.49 3.52
C THR A 475 13.57 8.30 4.19
N THR A 476 13.77 8.97 5.32
CA THR A 476 14.91 8.77 6.22
C THR A 476 14.65 7.53 7.08
N PHE A 477 14.53 6.36 6.44
CA PHE A 477 14.30 5.09 7.15
C PHE A 477 15.65 4.37 7.28
N PRO A 478 16.15 4.11 8.49
CA PRO A 478 17.58 3.85 8.71
C PRO A 478 18.06 2.45 8.31
N THR A 479 17.22 1.42 8.48
CA THR A 479 17.63 0.01 8.34
C THR A 479 18.10 -0.38 6.93
N LEU A 480 17.81 0.43 5.91
CA LEU A 480 18.28 0.17 4.55
C LEU A 480 19.80 0.34 4.42
N LEU A 481 20.43 1.25 5.18
CA LEU A 481 21.89 1.36 5.18
C LEU A 481 22.51 0.13 5.84
N GLU A 482 21.94 -0.33 6.96
CA GLU A 482 22.38 -1.55 7.63
C GLU A 482 22.27 -2.79 6.74
N LEU A 483 21.13 -2.96 6.05
CA LEU A 483 20.94 -4.05 5.07
C LEU A 483 22.05 -4.03 4.00
N MET A 484 22.33 -2.86 3.43
CA MET A 484 23.36 -2.70 2.41
C MET A 484 24.75 -2.96 2.99
N MET A 485 25.06 -2.48 4.20
CA MET A 485 26.36 -2.69 4.82
C MET A 485 26.60 -4.16 5.20
N ALA A 486 25.57 -4.86 5.67
CA ALA A 486 25.65 -6.28 5.95
C ALA A 486 25.96 -7.09 4.67
N ALA A 487 25.31 -6.75 3.55
CA ALA A 487 25.60 -7.36 2.26
C ALA A 487 26.98 -6.98 1.71
N ARG A 488 27.42 -5.72 1.83
CA ARG A 488 28.73 -5.25 1.33
C ARG A 488 29.89 -6.07 1.88
N ASN A 489 29.93 -6.30 3.19
CA ASN A 489 30.99 -7.09 3.84
C ASN A 489 31.03 -8.54 3.33
N MET A 490 29.85 -9.14 3.13
CA MET A 490 29.73 -10.49 2.58
C MET A 490 30.18 -10.51 1.11
N ILE A 491 29.79 -9.52 0.31
CA ILE A 491 30.16 -9.37 -1.10
C ILE A 491 31.67 -9.19 -1.26
N ASP A 492 32.31 -8.35 -0.43
CA ASP A 492 33.78 -8.17 -0.45
C ASP A 492 34.51 -9.50 -0.19
N ARG A 493 34.05 -10.27 0.81
CA ARG A 493 34.62 -11.58 1.10
C ARG A 493 34.36 -12.59 -0.03
N LEU A 494 33.13 -12.60 -0.55
CA LEU A 494 32.73 -13.46 -1.66
C LEU A 494 33.55 -13.18 -2.93
N ALA A 495 33.88 -11.91 -3.20
CA ALA A 495 34.72 -11.52 -4.33
C ALA A 495 36.17 -11.98 -4.18
N ALA A 496 36.67 -12.10 -2.93
CA ALA A 496 38.02 -12.58 -2.64
C ALA A 496 38.12 -14.12 -2.57
N ASP A 497 37.00 -14.83 -2.48
CA ASP A 497 36.92 -16.29 -2.39
C ASP A 497 36.93 -16.92 -3.79
N GLN A 498 38.03 -17.60 -4.15
CA GLN A 498 38.22 -18.18 -5.49
C GLN A 498 37.17 -19.24 -5.86
N ASP A 499 36.63 -19.95 -4.87
CA ASP A 499 35.67 -21.04 -5.08
C ASP A 499 34.25 -20.50 -5.28
N HIS A 500 33.94 -19.37 -4.65
CA HIS A 500 32.58 -18.81 -4.61
C HIS A 500 32.40 -17.52 -5.39
N ALA A 501 33.47 -16.85 -5.86
CA ALA A 501 33.39 -15.56 -6.55
C ALA A 501 32.41 -15.55 -7.74
N ARG A 502 32.24 -16.69 -8.42
CA ARG A 502 31.27 -16.87 -9.51
C ARG A 502 29.81 -16.64 -9.10
N LEU A 503 29.48 -16.71 -7.80
CA LEU A 503 28.14 -16.39 -7.31
C LEU A 503 27.80 -14.90 -7.46
N LEU A 504 28.79 -14.03 -7.68
CA LEU A 504 28.57 -12.62 -8.02
C LEU A 504 28.26 -12.41 -9.50
N ASP A 505 28.38 -13.44 -10.35
CA ASP A 505 28.05 -13.34 -11.77
C ASP A 505 26.56 -12.99 -11.93
N GLY A 506 26.27 -11.80 -12.49
CA GLY A 506 24.91 -11.28 -12.64
C GLY A 506 24.39 -10.43 -11.46
N PHE A 507 25.17 -10.29 -10.39
CA PHE A 507 24.91 -9.30 -9.34
C PHE A 507 25.46 -7.93 -9.76
N ASP A 508 24.59 -6.92 -9.87
CA ASP A 508 24.95 -5.58 -10.34
C ASP A 508 25.65 -4.77 -9.22
N LEU A 509 26.97 -4.99 -9.08
CA LEU A 509 27.80 -4.32 -8.08
C LEU A 509 27.82 -2.79 -8.25
N GLY A 510 27.77 -2.29 -9.49
CA GLY A 510 27.74 -0.85 -9.75
C GLY A 510 26.47 -0.21 -9.19
N LYS A 511 25.30 -0.80 -9.49
CA LYS A 511 24.02 -0.36 -8.94
C LYS A 511 23.95 -0.51 -7.42
N PHE A 512 24.55 -1.56 -6.87
CA PHE A 512 24.63 -1.76 -5.43
C PHE A 512 25.41 -0.62 -4.76
N ASP A 513 26.61 -0.31 -5.26
CA ASP A 513 27.46 0.76 -4.74
C ASP A 513 26.76 2.13 -4.88
N GLU A 514 26.08 2.40 -6.00
CA GLU A 514 25.29 3.63 -6.19
C GLU A 514 24.13 3.74 -5.18
N ALA A 515 23.38 2.66 -4.97
CA ALA A 515 22.28 2.62 -4.00
C ALA A 515 22.80 2.82 -2.56
N LEU A 516 23.90 2.18 -2.20
CA LEU A 516 24.55 2.28 -0.89
C LEU A 516 24.99 3.72 -0.63
N GLU A 517 25.68 4.33 -1.60
CA GLU A 517 26.19 5.70 -1.51
C GLU A 517 25.05 6.74 -1.44
N ALA A 518 24.08 6.63 -2.34
CA ALA A 518 22.89 7.48 -2.33
C ALA A 518 22.10 7.32 -1.02
N ARG A 519 22.13 6.12 -0.42
CA ARG A 519 21.43 5.91 0.84
C ARG A 519 22.16 6.54 2.02
N ALA A 520 23.45 6.29 2.15
CA ALA A 520 24.28 6.82 3.22
C ALA A 520 24.22 8.35 3.28
N ARG A 521 24.37 9.04 2.13
CA ARG A 521 24.27 10.51 2.07
C ARG A 521 22.90 11.03 2.48
N TYR A 522 21.83 10.42 1.96
CA TYR A 522 20.48 10.92 2.22
C TYR A 522 20.05 10.77 3.68
N LEU A 523 20.55 9.75 4.40
CA LEU A 523 20.22 9.54 5.80
C LEU A 523 20.73 10.69 6.70
N LEU A 524 21.67 11.53 6.25
CA LEU A 524 22.05 12.76 6.97
C LEU A 524 20.90 13.77 7.08
N SER A 525 19.90 13.69 6.19
CA SER A 525 18.66 14.45 6.36
C SER A 525 17.84 13.98 7.58
N GLY A 526 18.17 12.83 8.17
CA GLY A 526 17.58 12.36 9.42
C GLY A 526 18.31 12.83 10.68
N PHE A 527 19.38 13.61 10.56
CA PHE A 527 20.20 14.06 11.69
C PHE A 527 19.76 15.44 12.21
N PHE A 528 19.72 15.61 13.53
CA PHE A 528 19.42 16.89 14.18
C PHE A 528 20.64 17.80 14.22
N TRP A 529 20.93 18.40 13.06
CA TRP A 529 21.89 19.51 12.98
C TRP A 529 21.39 20.75 13.75
N PRO A 530 22.29 21.60 14.26
CA PRO A 530 21.94 22.86 14.93
C PRO A 530 20.90 23.72 14.18
N GLU A 531 21.07 23.90 12.86
CA GLU A 531 20.19 24.71 12.00
C GLU A 531 18.78 24.16 11.85
N LEU A 532 18.55 22.90 12.21
CA LEU A 532 17.25 22.26 12.24
C LEU A 532 16.72 22.22 13.68
N ALA A 533 17.55 21.75 14.62
CA ALA A 533 17.21 21.61 16.03
C ALA A 533 16.70 22.92 16.63
N MET A 534 17.27 24.06 16.22
CA MET A 534 16.89 25.39 16.69
C MET A 534 15.40 25.72 16.52
N PHE A 535 14.69 25.12 15.57
CA PHE A 535 13.25 25.39 15.36
C PHE A 535 12.32 24.55 16.27
N PHE A 536 12.85 23.58 17.01
CA PHE A 536 12.06 22.72 17.91
C PHE A 536 11.98 23.32 19.31
N ARG A 537 11.10 22.76 20.17
CA ARG A 537 10.76 23.40 21.46
C ARG A 537 11.96 23.52 22.40
N ASN A 538 12.82 22.50 22.41
CA ASN A 538 14.02 22.40 23.24
C ASN A 538 15.16 21.83 22.36
N PRO A 539 15.95 22.70 21.69
CA PRO A 539 16.93 22.27 20.71
C PRO A 539 18.02 21.36 21.30
N ARG A 540 18.56 21.69 22.47
CA ARG A 540 19.61 20.91 23.15
C ARG A 540 19.20 19.46 23.38
N ARG A 541 17.93 19.20 23.68
CA ARG A 541 17.43 17.85 23.96
C ARG A 541 17.50 16.90 22.76
N VAL A 542 17.49 17.42 21.55
CA VAL A 542 17.43 16.62 20.31
C VAL A 542 18.68 16.75 19.46
N LEU A 543 19.51 17.76 19.72
CA LEU A 543 20.78 18.00 19.04
C LEU A 543 21.62 16.73 19.01
N ASP A 544 22.21 16.46 17.85
CA ASP A 544 23.04 15.29 17.56
C ASP A 544 22.30 13.94 17.54
N GLY A 545 20.99 13.94 17.76
CA GLY A 545 20.14 12.76 17.60
C GLY A 545 19.73 12.53 16.15
N PHE A 546 19.10 11.38 15.91
CA PHE A 546 18.46 11.06 14.64
C PHE A 546 16.93 10.97 14.77
N PHE A 547 16.23 11.18 13.67
CA PHE A 547 14.78 11.10 13.61
C PHE A 547 14.26 10.51 12.30
N ILE A 548 13.01 10.06 12.34
CA ILE A 548 12.26 9.70 11.14
C ILE A 548 11.26 10.81 10.84
N ARG A 549 11.49 11.55 9.74
CA ARG A 549 10.75 12.79 9.41
C ARG A 549 9.22 12.61 9.43
N HIS A 550 8.71 11.55 8.81
CA HIS A 550 7.27 11.28 8.74
C HIS A 550 6.66 10.77 10.05
N HIS A 551 7.48 10.44 11.07
CA HIS A 551 7.02 10.12 12.42
C HIS A 551 6.95 11.36 13.32
N GLY A 552 6.72 12.55 12.75
CA GLY A 552 6.59 13.76 13.57
C GLY A 552 7.91 14.32 14.08
N PHE A 553 9.05 14.04 13.41
CA PHE A 553 10.39 14.34 13.90
C PHE A 553 10.70 13.72 15.27
N ARG A 554 9.91 12.72 15.71
CA ARG A 554 10.14 12.00 16.96
C ARG A 554 11.57 11.47 17.00
N VAL A 555 12.21 11.65 18.15
CA VAL A 555 13.49 11.02 18.47
C VAL A 555 13.22 9.94 19.50
N ARG A 556 13.63 8.72 19.19
CA ARG A 556 13.54 7.56 20.07
C ARG A 556 14.88 6.85 20.01
N ILE A 557 15.31 6.23 21.11
CA ILE A 557 16.63 5.60 21.19
C ILE A 557 16.89 4.59 20.07
N ASP A 558 15.86 3.87 19.63
CA ASP A 558 15.92 2.92 18.54
C ASP A 558 15.83 3.56 17.14
N ASP A 559 15.25 4.76 17.02
CA ASP A 559 15.43 5.52 15.79
C ASP A 559 16.95 5.81 15.66
N VAL A 560 17.62 6.25 16.73
CA VAL A 560 19.06 6.56 16.74
C VAL A 560 19.97 5.34 16.59
N GLU A 561 19.61 4.21 17.22
CA GLU A 561 20.40 2.97 17.17
C GLU A 561 20.68 2.54 15.72
N HIS A 562 19.65 2.47 14.89
CA HIS A 562 19.75 1.99 13.51
C HIS A 562 20.58 2.92 12.62
N TYR A 563 20.49 4.25 12.81
CA TYR A 563 21.37 5.18 12.08
C TYR A 563 22.82 5.01 12.53
N LEU A 564 23.07 4.93 13.84
CA LEU A 564 24.42 4.82 14.39
C LEU A 564 25.10 3.53 13.89
N SER A 565 24.45 2.37 14.04
CA SER A 565 24.97 1.09 13.56
C SER A 565 25.27 1.11 12.06
N GLY A 566 24.34 1.65 11.24
CA GLY A 566 24.54 1.82 9.81
C GLY A 566 25.75 2.70 9.45
N TYR A 567 25.94 3.82 10.14
CA TYR A 567 27.09 4.70 9.91
C TYR A 567 28.41 4.13 10.43
N VAL A 568 28.42 3.42 11.57
CA VAL A 568 29.60 2.72 12.06
C VAL A 568 30.07 1.70 11.03
N ALA A 569 29.16 0.88 10.49
CA ALA A 569 29.49 -0.08 9.45
C ALA A 569 29.98 0.61 8.17
N TYR A 570 29.29 1.66 7.72
CA TYR A 570 29.68 2.43 6.53
C TYR A 570 31.05 3.11 6.68
N TRP A 571 31.37 3.64 7.88
CA TRP A 571 32.68 4.21 8.16
C TRP A 571 33.80 3.17 8.06
N LYS A 572 33.60 1.97 8.64
CA LYS A 572 34.56 0.87 8.53
C LYS A 572 34.81 0.52 7.05
N HIS A 573 33.76 0.50 6.23
CA HIS A 573 33.88 0.28 4.78
C HIS A 573 34.67 1.39 4.06
N LEU A 574 34.44 2.67 4.39
CA LEU A 574 35.19 3.78 3.80
C LEU A 574 36.69 3.71 4.15
N VAL A 575 37.03 3.36 5.39
CA VAL A 575 38.43 3.25 5.82
C VAL A 575 39.14 2.07 5.14
N LEU A 576 38.49 0.91 5.09
CA LEU A 576 39.07 -0.29 4.49
C LEU A 576 39.26 -0.18 2.96
N SER A 577 38.40 0.58 2.28
CA SER A 577 38.44 0.70 0.82
C SER A 577 39.45 1.74 0.30
N GLY A 578 40.02 2.59 1.17
CA GLY A 578 40.98 3.64 0.77
C GLY A 578 40.45 4.66 -0.24
N ARG A 579 39.14 4.69 -0.50
CA ARG A 579 38.53 5.51 -1.55
C ARG A 579 38.32 6.95 -1.07
N ALA A 580 38.94 7.92 -1.76
CA ALA A 580 38.39 9.27 -1.84
C ALA A 580 37.08 9.20 -2.63
N VAL A 581 35.99 9.68 -2.04
CA VAL A 581 34.64 9.51 -2.56
C VAL A 581 34.44 10.39 -3.81
N ARG A 582 33.99 9.81 -4.94
CA ARG A 582 33.61 10.58 -6.13
C ARG A 582 32.30 11.33 -5.90
N GLU A 583 32.24 12.59 -6.32
CA GLU A 583 30.98 13.31 -6.45
C GLU A 583 30.10 12.70 -7.56
N PRO A 584 28.77 12.62 -7.37
CA PRO A 584 27.86 12.26 -8.44
C PRO A 584 27.84 13.39 -9.48
N THR A 585 28.22 13.07 -10.72
CA THR A 585 28.10 13.99 -11.86
C THR A 585 26.63 14.16 -12.24
N THR A 586 26.22 15.41 -12.43
CA THR A 586 24.91 15.78 -12.96
C THR A 586 24.84 15.37 -14.44
N PRO A 587 23.78 14.71 -14.93
CA PRO A 587 23.72 14.32 -16.34
C PRO A 587 23.45 15.55 -17.24
N PRO A 588 24.16 15.69 -18.38
CA PRO A 588 23.89 16.76 -19.35
C PRO A 588 22.70 16.40 -20.27
N PRO A 589 22.05 17.40 -20.89
CA PRO A 589 20.94 17.17 -21.81
C PRO A 589 21.47 16.62 -23.15
N THR A 590 20.92 15.50 -23.62
CA THR A 590 21.29 14.91 -24.91
C THR A 590 20.32 15.31 -26.03
N LYS A 591 20.87 15.89 -27.10
CA LYS A 591 20.22 16.11 -28.40
C LYS A 591 20.25 14.82 -29.23
N SER A 592 19.21 14.63 -30.05
CA SER A 592 18.91 13.44 -30.86
C SER A 592 19.53 13.50 -32.28
N PRO A 593 19.79 12.35 -32.93
CA PRO A 593 19.88 12.23 -34.38
C PRO A 593 18.69 11.45 -35.00
N GLU A 594 18.29 11.83 -36.23
CA GLU A 594 17.12 11.38 -37.02
C GLU A 594 17.18 9.92 -37.56
N MET A 595 16.01 9.27 -37.71
CA MET A 595 15.87 7.94 -38.35
C MET A 595 14.41 7.63 -38.76
N ALA A 596 14.21 7.13 -40.00
CA ALA A 596 13.06 6.38 -40.56
C ALA A 596 11.63 6.99 -40.40
N PRO A 597 10.62 6.65 -41.25
CA PRO A 597 9.25 7.13 -41.03
C PRO A 597 8.83 6.76 -39.60
N PRO A 598 8.34 7.72 -38.80
CA PRO A 598 8.23 7.55 -37.37
C PRO A 598 7.31 6.37 -37.08
N LEU A 599 7.84 5.41 -36.33
CA LEU A 599 7.06 4.33 -35.74
C LEU A 599 5.90 4.94 -34.97
N ALA A 600 4.68 4.83 -35.51
CA ALA A 600 3.48 5.32 -34.85
C ALA A 600 3.06 4.30 -33.79
N LEU A 601 3.42 4.54 -32.53
CA LEU A 601 2.86 3.79 -31.41
C LEU A 601 1.36 4.09 -31.31
N PRO A 602 0.49 3.08 -31.16
CA PRO A 602 -0.90 3.29 -30.78
C PRO A 602 -1.03 4.18 -29.54
N ALA A 603 -1.97 5.13 -29.55
CA ALA A 603 -2.14 6.09 -28.44
C ALA A 603 -2.44 5.43 -27.09
N ASP A 604 -3.01 4.22 -27.09
CA ASP A 604 -3.27 3.46 -25.87
C ASP A 604 -2.02 2.86 -25.20
N LEU A 605 -0.86 2.96 -25.85
CA LEU A 605 0.45 2.69 -25.25
C LEU A 605 1.03 3.90 -24.50
N GLU A 606 0.40 5.08 -24.56
CA GLU A 606 0.86 6.28 -23.85
C GLU A 606 0.83 6.07 -22.32
N GLY A 607 1.97 6.30 -21.65
CA GLY A 607 2.14 6.05 -20.22
C GLY A 607 2.37 4.58 -19.84
N GLN A 608 2.40 3.66 -20.81
CA GLN A 608 2.88 2.29 -20.61
C GLN A 608 4.42 2.24 -20.68
N ALA A 609 5.02 1.19 -20.10
CA ALA A 609 6.46 0.94 -20.22
C ALA A 609 6.71 -0.30 -21.08
N ASN A 610 7.69 -0.22 -21.98
CA ASN A 610 8.08 -1.32 -22.86
C ASN A 610 8.43 -2.59 -22.06
N GLY A 611 7.78 -3.71 -22.38
CA GLY A 611 7.88 -4.98 -21.67
C GLY A 611 7.08 -5.04 -20.37
N ARG A 612 6.28 -4.02 -20.04
CA ARG A 612 5.39 -3.96 -18.88
C ARG A 612 4.02 -3.39 -19.28
N LEU A 613 3.49 -3.88 -20.39
CA LEU A 613 2.17 -3.47 -20.84
C LEU A 613 1.09 -3.99 -19.89
N ASP A 614 0.06 -3.17 -19.68
CA ASP A 614 -1.18 -3.65 -19.07
C ASP A 614 -1.69 -4.86 -19.87
N GLU A 615 -2.01 -5.94 -19.18
CA GLU A 615 -2.51 -7.18 -19.79
C GLU A 615 -3.75 -6.92 -20.67
N GLY A 616 -4.56 -5.90 -20.37
CA GLY A 616 -5.70 -5.51 -21.19
C GLY A 616 -5.36 -4.93 -22.57
N LEU A 617 -4.10 -4.58 -22.82
CA LEU A 617 -3.61 -4.13 -24.13
C LEU A 617 -3.07 -5.29 -24.97
N LEU A 618 -2.86 -6.46 -24.36
CA LEU A 618 -2.35 -7.65 -25.01
C LEU A 618 -3.50 -8.59 -25.38
N ARG A 619 -3.42 -9.21 -26.56
CA ARG A 619 -4.34 -10.23 -27.04
C ARG A 619 -3.55 -11.49 -27.38
N PRO A 620 -4.03 -12.69 -26.97
CA PRO A 620 -3.42 -13.94 -27.39
C PRO A 620 -3.53 -14.13 -28.91
N ILE A 621 -2.46 -14.65 -29.49
CA ILE A 621 -2.39 -15.18 -30.85
C ILE A 621 -1.77 -16.58 -30.79
N HIS A 622 -1.87 -17.36 -31.86
CA HIS A 622 -1.16 -18.64 -31.91
C HIS A 622 0.34 -18.42 -31.72
N GLY A 623 0.95 -19.13 -30.77
CA GLY A 623 2.38 -18.97 -30.45
C GLY A 623 2.72 -17.71 -29.65
N GLY A 624 1.77 -17.01 -29.01
CA GLY A 624 2.08 -15.99 -28.00
C GLY A 624 1.05 -14.87 -27.83
N ARG A 625 1.51 -13.62 -27.64
CA ARG A 625 0.62 -12.46 -27.40
C ARG A 625 1.13 -11.25 -28.17
N LEU A 626 0.24 -10.38 -28.63
CA LEU A 626 0.60 -9.08 -29.22
C LEU A 626 -0.28 -7.99 -28.65
N HIS A 627 0.10 -6.73 -28.84
CA HIS A 627 -0.83 -5.62 -28.64
C HIS A 627 -2.08 -5.86 -29.49
N TRP A 628 -3.26 -5.61 -28.95
CA TRP A 628 -4.52 -6.03 -29.55
C TRP A 628 -4.74 -5.52 -30.99
N ARG A 629 -4.21 -4.35 -31.36
CA ARG A 629 -4.27 -3.82 -32.74
C ARG A 629 -3.34 -4.57 -33.68
N ALA A 630 -2.11 -4.83 -33.23
CA ALA A 630 -1.16 -5.66 -33.98
C ALA A 630 -1.67 -7.10 -34.09
N ALA A 631 -2.26 -7.68 -33.03
CA ALA A 631 -2.88 -9.00 -33.07
C ALA A 631 -3.98 -9.10 -34.15
N MET A 632 -4.85 -8.09 -34.26
CA MET A 632 -5.90 -8.05 -35.30
C MET A 632 -5.34 -7.96 -36.71
N ALA A 633 -4.28 -7.16 -36.91
CA ALA A 633 -3.60 -7.06 -38.19
C ALA A 633 -2.85 -8.35 -38.55
N TRP A 634 -2.25 -9.01 -37.56
CA TRP A 634 -1.59 -10.31 -37.69
C TRP A 634 -2.59 -11.40 -38.11
N ASP A 635 -3.73 -11.50 -37.43
CA ASP A 635 -4.79 -12.47 -37.74
C ASP A 635 -5.31 -12.30 -39.17
N ALA A 636 -5.56 -11.05 -39.59
CA ALA A 636 -6.03 -10.73 -40.93
C ALA A 636 -5.02 -11.14 -42.02
N MET A 637 -3.74 -10.84 -41.80
CA MET A 637 -2.65 -11.17 -42.72
C MET A 637 -2.43 -12.69 -42.79
N ARG A 638 -2.48 -13.40 -41.66
CA ARG A 638 -2.37 -14.86 -41.59
C ARG A 638 -3.45 -15.56 -42.40
N LEU A 639 -4.70 -15.10 -42.28
CA LEU A 639 -5.82 -15.69 -43.02
C LEU A 639 -5.75 -15.41 -44.53
N ALA A 640 -5.27 -14.23 -44.93
CA ALA A 640 -5.03 -13.92 -46.33
C ALA A 640 -3.93 -14.82 -46.92
N ALA A 641 -2.81 -14.99 -46.20
CA ALA A 641 -1.75 -15.91 -46.59
C ALA A 641 -2.28 -17.34 -46.70
N GLN A 642 -3.08 -17.80 -45.73
CA GLN A 642 -3.65 -19.14 -45.72
C GLN A 642 -4.59 -19.38 -46.91
N ALA A 643 -5.37 -18.36 -47.33
CA ALA A 643 -6.22 -18.44 -48.51
C ALA A 643 -5.41 -18.62 -49.81
N ASP A 644 -4.19 -18.06 -49.85
CA ASP A 644 -3.23 -18.22 -50.95
C ASP A 644 -2.34 -19.48 -50.79
N GLY A 645 -2.67 -20.37 -49.84
CA GLY A 645 -1.94 -21.61 -49.58
C GLY A 645 -0.62 -21.43 -48.82
N VAL A 646 -0.41 -20.26 -48.20
CA VAL A 646 0.82 -19.86 -47.51
C VAL A 646 0.59 -19.83 -45.99
N LEU A 647 1.32 -20.62 -45.22
CA LEU A 647 1.25 -20.61 -43.76
C LEU A 647 2.31 -19.66 -43.15
N ILE A 648 1.86 -18.67 -42.38
CA ILE A 648 2.72 -17.72 -41.65
C ILE A 648 2.38 -17.72 -40.15
N GLU A 649 3.27 -18.25 -39.31
CA GLU A 649 3.02 -18.37 -37.86
C GLU A 649 4.31 -18.11 -37.06
N PRO A 650 4.20 -17.50 -35.86
CA PRO A 650 5.29 -17.51 -34.88
C PRO A 650 5.46 -18.92 -34.32
N THR A 651 6.70 -19.38 -34.20
CA THR A 651 7.01 -20.74 -33.75
C THR A 651 7.14 -20.90 -32.25
N HIS A 652 7.34 -19.79 -31.54
CA HIS A 652 7.59 -19.79 -30.11
C HIS A 652 7.00 -18.54 -29.46
N VAL A 653 6.64 -18.63 -28.18
CA VAL A 653 6.12 -17.48 -27.38
C VAL A 653 7.06 -16.27 -27.40
N LEU A 654 8.36 -16.50 -27.56
CA LEU A 654 9.38 -15.46 -27.64
C LEU A 654 9.38 -14.73 -28.98
N ASP A 655 8.72 -15.25 -30.01
CA ASP A 655 8.63 -14.63 -31.32
C ASP A 655 7.60 -13.48 -31.33
N THR A 656 6.87 -13.28 -30.23
CA THR A 656 5.79 -12.29 -30.09
C THR A 656 6.09 -11.33 -28.92
N TYR A 657 5.10 -10.93 -28.10
CA TYR A 657 5.31 -10.03 -26.96
C TYR A 657 6.33 -10.56 -25.96
N ARG A 658 7.36 -9.75 -25.67
CA ARG A 658 8.40 -10.04 -24.67
C ARG A 658 8.24 -9.09 -23.50
N ASN A 659 7.80 -9.61 -22.36
CA ASN A 659 7.87 -8.84 -21.12
C ASN A 659 9.33 -8.47 -20.78
N LEU A 660 9.52 -7.48 -19.92
CA LEU A 660 10.84 -6.93 -19.63
C LEU A 660 11.81 -8.00 -19.13
N GLY A 661 11.33 -8.96 -18.33
CA GLY A 661 12.16 -10.07 -17.85
C GLY A 661 12.63 -11.01 -18.97
N LEU A 662 11.82 -11.24 -20.00
CA LEU A 662 12.22 -12.02 -21.18
C LEU A 662 13.19 -11.25 -22.07
N GLN A 663 12.98 -9.95 -22.25
CA GLN A 663 13.94 -9.10 -22.96
C GLN A 663 15.30 -9.10 -22.27
N MET A 664 15.33 -8.97 -20.94
CA MET A 664 16.56 -9.01 -20.15
C MET A 664 17.30 -10.34 -20.32
N ARG A 665 16.60 -11.48 -20.18
CA ARG A 665 17.19 -12.80 -20.37
C ARG A 665 17.75 -13.02 -21.78
N LEU A 666 17.05 -12.57 -22.82
CA LEU A 666 17.55 -12.64 -24.19
C LEU A 666 18.77 -11.75 -24.42
N PHE A 667 18.77 -10.55 -23.88
CA PHE A 667 19.89 -9.62 -23.96
C PHE A 667 21.13 -10.17 -23.26
N GLU A 668 20.99 -10.64 -22.02
CA GLU A 668 22.08 -11.22 -21.22
C GLU A 668 22.61 -12.55 -21.81
N LYS A 669 21.78 -13.28 -22.56
CA LYS A 669 22.23 -14.46 -23.33
C LYS A 669 23.13 -14.09 -24.50
N ARG A 670 22.89 -12.95 -25.17
CA ARG A 670 23.60 -12.56 -26.39
C ARG A 670 24.76 -11.60 -26.14
N TYR A 671 24.65 -10.76 -25.13
CA TYR A 671 25.69 -9.82 -24.73
C TYR A 671 26.38 -10.26 -23.44
N THR A 672 27.56 -9.70 -23.22
CA THR A 672 28.35 -9.88 -22.02
C THR A 672 28.96 -8.55 -21.62
N THR A 673 29.16 -8.31 -20.34
CA THR A 673 29.87 -7.14 -19.83
C THR A 673 31.39 -7.29 -19.89
N GLN A 674 31.90 -8.41 -20.40
CA GLN A 674 33.33 -8.61 -20.60
C GLN A 674 33.74 -8.22 -22.03
N PRO A 675 34.69 -7.28 -22.21
CA PRO A 675 35.22 -6.95 -23.53
C PRO A 675 35.91 -8.17 -24.14
N PRO A 676 35.75 -8.42 -25.46
CA PRO A 676 36.45 -9.52 -26.12
C PRO A 676 37.98 -9.31 -26.06
N ALA A 677 38.73 -10.41 -25.91
CA ALA A 677 40.19 -10.39 -25.88
C ALA A 677 40.76 -9.79 -27.18
N ARG A 678 41.83 -9.00 -27.07
CA ARG A 678 42.45 -8.16 -28.14
C ARG A 678 42.31 -8.77 -29.54
N GLY A 679 41.61 -8.05 -30.42
CA GLY A 679 41.64 -8.26 -31.88
C GLY A 679 40.29 -8.47 -32.57
N ASN A 680 39.24 -8.91 -31.86
CA ASN A 680 37.91 -9.14 -32.46
C ASN A 680 36.87 -8.15 -31.90
N GLY A 681 36.66 -7.05 -32.62
CA GLY A 681 35.69 -5.99 -32.29
C GLY A 681 34.24 -6.44 -32.40
N GLY A 682 33.72 -7.13 -31.38
CA GLY A 682 32.28 -7.34 -31.22
C GLY A 682 31.55 -6.01 -30.92
N ALA A 683 30.37 -5.81 -31.52
CA ALA A 683 29.56 -4.62 -31.31
C ALA A 683 29.30 -4.39 -29.80
N CYS A 684 29.58 -3.17 -29.33
CA CYS A 684 29.39 -2.76 -27.93
C CYS A 684 28.18 -1.82 -27.83
N VAL A 685 27.26 -2.11 -26.91
CA VAL A 685 26.07 -1.29 -26.65
C VAL A 685 26.04 -0.83 -25.20
N GLN A 686 25.42 0.32 -24.93
CA GLN A 686 25.29 0.87 -23.57
C GLN A 686 23.90 0.56 -23.02
N TRP A 687 23.83 -0.18 -21.92
CA TRP A 687 22.55 -0.46 -21.26
C TRP A 687 22.73 -0.52 -19.75
N ARG A 688 21.87 0.25 -19.05
CA ARG A 688 21.98 0.55 -17.61
C ARG A 688 23.33 1.14 -17.19
N GLY A 689 23.91 1.98 -18.06
CA GLY A 689 25.15 2.70 -17.76
C GLY A 689 26.44 1.90 -17.91
N SER A 690 26.36 0.64 -18.36
CA SER A 690 27.53 -0.21 -18.60
C SER A 690 27.67 -0.59 -20.09
N PRO A 691 28.91 -0.70 -20.61
CA PRO A 691 29.17 -1.29 -21.91
C PRO A 691 28.91 -2.80 -21.90
N TRP A 692 28.19 -3.28 -22.90
CA TRP A 692 27.90 -4.68 -23.15
C TRP A 692 28.39 -5.05 -24.54
N TRP A 693 29.28 -6.02 -24.62
CA TRP A 693 29.83 -6.54 -25.86
C TRP A 693 29.04 -7.75 -26.32
N LEU A 694 28.74 -7.79 -27.62
CA LEU A 694 28.11 -8.94 -28.24
C LEU A 694 29.04 -10.15 -28.10
N ARG A 695 28.51 -11.26 -27.57
CA ARG A 695 29.29 -12.50 -27.46
C ARG A 695 29.63 -13.01 -28.88
N PRO A 696 30.84 -13.54 -29.12
CA PRO A 696 31.25 -14.00 -30.44
C PRO A 696 30.28 -15.04 -31.03
N GLY A 697 29.91 -14.86 -32.30
CA GLY A 697 29.02 -15.78 -33.03
C GLY A 697 27.53 -15.67 -32.74
N LEU A 698 27.10 -14.75 -31.86
CA LEU A 698 25.69 -14.46 -31.60
C LEU A 698 25.22 -13.20 -32.34
N ALA A 699 23.96 -13.18 -32.78
CA ALA A 699 23.36 -11.99 -33.39
C ALA A 699 23.03 -10.92 -32.33
N PRO A 700 23.10 -9.63 -32.64
CA PRO A 700 22.62 -8.56 -31.76
C PRO A 700 21.20 -8.80 -31.26
N ALA A 701 20.88 -8.26 -30.08
CA ALA A 701 19.52 -8.15 -29.54
C ALA A 701 19.26 -6.70 -29.09
N ALA A 702 17.99 -6.29 -29.13
CA ALA A 702 17.57 -4.97 -28.64
C ALA A 702 17.80 -4.81 -27.14
N LEU A 703 18.05 -3.58 -26.69
CA LEU A 703 18.18 -3.27 -25.27
C LEU A 703 16.85 -3.54 -24.54
N PRO A 704 16.85 -4.20 -23.38
CA PRO A 704 15.62 -4.44 -22.66
C PRO A 704 14.93 -3.13 -22.27
N GLY A 705 13.65 -3.03 -22.61
CA GLY A 705 12.86 -1.80 -22.51
C GLY A 705 12.85 -0.95 -23.80
N SER A 706 13.47 -1.42 -24.88
CA SER A 706 13.45 -0.75 -26.20
C SER A 706 12.94 -1.63 -27.34
N SER A 707 12.70 -2.92 -27.09
CA SER A 707 12.33 -3.86 -28.15
C SER A 707 10.89 -3.66 -28.63
N MET A 708 10.64 -3.74 -29.94
CA MET A 708 9.27 -3.70 -30.49
C MET A 708 8.42 -4.90 -30.05
N HIS A 709 9.04 -6.05 -29.75
CA HIS A 709 8.38 -7.16 -29.06
C HIS A 709 7.92 -6.75 -27.65
N GLY A 710 8.61 -5.84 -26.99
CA GLY A 710 8.20 -5.27 -25.72
C GLY A 710 7.01 -4.32 -25.77
N TRP A 711 6.67 -3.81 -26.96
CA TRP A 711 5.41 -3.12 -27.19
C TRP A 711 4.30 -4.06 -27.67
N GLY A 712 4.62 -5.34 -27.90
CA GLY A 712 3.69 -6.30 -28.51
C GLY A 712 3.39 -5.96 -29.97
N LEU A 713 4.30 -5.24 -30.64
CA LEU A 713 4.13 -4.74 -32.01
C LEU A 713 5.10 -5.39 -33.00
N ALA A 714 5.77 -6.49 -32.61
CA ALA A 714 6.68 -7.23 -33.48
C ALA A 714 6.40 -8.73 -33.43
N VAL A 715 6.63 -9.38 -34.57
CA VAL A 715 6.57 -10.83 -34.75
C VAL A 715 7.79 -11.32 -35.50
N ASP A 716 8.40 -12.40 -34.98
CA ASP A 716 9.35 -13.24 -35.70
C ASP A 716 8.60 -14.43 -36.35
N VAL A 717 8.82 -14.68 -37.63
CA VAL A 717 8.30 -15.89 -38.32
C VAL A 717 9.40 -16.89 -38.59
N ASP A 718 9.09 -18.19 -38.55
CA ASP A 718 10.11 -19.24 -38.67
C ASP A 718 10.97 -19.11 -39.93
N ARG A 719 12.23 -19.53 -39.81
CA ARG A 719 13.30 -19.37 -40.79
C ARG A 719 12.83 -19.72 -42.19
N VAL A 720 12.70 -18.66 -42.96
CA VAL A 720 12.47 -18.59 -44.39
C VAL A 720 13.40 -19.53 -45.18
N ARG A 721 13.01 -20.80 -45.34
CA ARG A 721 13.61 -21.77 -46.29
C ARG A 721 12.63 -22.21 -47.38
N GLN A 722 11.40 -21.69 -47.39
CA GLN A 722 10.44 -21.88 -48.47
C GLN A 722 10.23 -20.55 -49.21
N GLU A 723 10.75 -20.46 -50.43
CA GLU A 723 10.80 -19.24 -51.25
C GLU A 723 9.41 -18.61 -51.47
N ALA A 724 8.35 -19.44 -51.50
CA ALA A 724 6.96 -19.00 -51.67
C ALA A 724 6.44 -18.15 -50.50
N ARG A 725 6.72 -18.52 -49.24
CA ARG A 725 6.27 -17.75 -48.04
C ARG A 725 6.92 -16.37 -47.99
N TRP A 726 8.20 -16.32 -48.37
CA TRP A 726 8.97 -15.08 -48.39
C TRP A 726 8.51 -14.11 -49.46
N ARG A 727 8.27 -14.64 -50.67
CA ARG A 727 7.75 -13.86 -51.80
C ARG A 727 6.38 -13.27 -51.43
N TRP A 728 5.49 -14.09 -50.86
CA TRP A 728 4.17 -13.64 -50.43
C TRP A 728 4.26 -12.50 -49.40
N LEU A 729 5.05 -12.66 -48.34
CA LEU A 729 5.18 -11.61 -47.31
C LEU A 729 5.67 -10.30 -47.91
N ARG A 730 6.74 -10.31 -48.73
CA ARG A 730 7.30 -9.09 -49.34
C ARG A 730 6.30 -8.34 -50.22
N GLU A 731 5.41 -9.06 -50.89
CA GLU A 731 4.39 -8.48 -51.76
C GLU A 731 3.19 -7.93 -50.97
N HIS A 732 2.85 -8.51 -49.81
CA HIS A 732 1.56 -8.26 -49.15
C HIS A 732 1.62 -7.64 -47.75
N ALA A 733 2.71 -7.78 -46.98
CA ALA A 733 2.74 -7.40 -45.55
C ALA A 733 2.41 -5.92 -45.28
N SER A 734 2.87 -5.02 -46.16
CA SER A 734 2.61 -3.57 -46.05
C SER A 734 1.12 -3.23 -46.16
N ALA A 735 0.34 -3.99 -46.95
CA ALA A 735 -1.10 -3.81 -47.09
C ALA A 735 -1.87 -4.11 -45.79
N PHE A 736 -1.25 -4.86 -44.85
CA PHE A 736 -1.80 -5.16 -43.53
C PHE A 736 -1.18 -4.33 -42.40
N GLY A 737 -0.29 -3.38 -42.73
CA GLY A 737 0.32 -2.48 -41.75
C GLY A 737 1.59 -3.02 -41.09
N TRP A 738 2.22 -4.03 -41.69
CA TRP A 738 3.48 -4.62 -41.25
C TRP A 738 4.62 -4.25 -42.20
N CYS A 739 5.81 -3.98 -41.67
CA CYS A 739 7.02 -3.74 -42.46
C CYS A 739 8.27 -4.33 -41.80
N TRP A 740 9.40 -4.28 -42.51
CA TRP A 740 10.71 -4.67 -42.01
C TRP A 740 11.53 -3.43 -41.63
N PRO A 741 11.65 -3.10 -40.34
CA PRO A 741 12.46 -1.95 -39.92
C PRO A 741 13.94 -2.28 -39.79
N VAL A 742 14.32 -3.56 -39.85
CA VAL A 742 15.70 -4.01 -39.67
C VAL A 742 16.21 -4.63 -40.97
N GLU A 743 17.17 -3.97 -41.60
CA GLU A 743 17.84 -4.45 -42.80
C GLU A 743 18.65 -5.73 -42.49
N GLY A 744 18.40 -6.81 -43.23
CA GLY A 744 19.07 -8.11 -43.04
C GLY A 744 18.35 -9.12 -42.13
N GLU A 745 17.21 -8.77 -41.52
CA GLU A 745 16.37 -9.70 -40.74
C GLU A 745 15.02 -9.99 -41.44
N PRO A 746 15.01 -10.82 -42.50
CA PRO A 746 13.79 -11.06 -43.27
C PRO A 746 12.67 -11.70 -42.45
N TRP A 747 12.99 -12.45 -41.40
CA TRP A 747 12.00 -13.07 -40.52
C TRP A 747 11.31 -12.10 -39.54
N HIS A 748 11.78 -10.85 -39.39
CA HIS A 748 11.33 -9.92 -38.35
C HIS A 748 10.39 -8.83 -38.90
N LEU A 749 9.11 -8.85 -38.51
CA LEU A 749 8.12 -7.85 -38.92
C LEU A 749 7.68 -6.97 -37.74
N CYS A 750 7.49 -5.68 -38.01
CA CYS A 750 6.93 -4.73 -37.05
C CYS A 750 5.64 -4.09 -37.58
N TYR A 751 4.66 -3.96 -36.69
CA TYR A 751 3.41 -3.24 -36.95
C TYR A 751 3.64 -1.74 -36.83
N VAL A 752 3.35 -1.00 -37.90
CA VAL A 752 3.65 0.45 -38.01
C VAL A 752 2.42 1.32 -38.28
N ALA A 753 1.24 0.71 -38.46
CA ALA A 753 0.03 1.46 -38.80
C ALA A 753 -0.62 2.21 -37.60
N GLY A 754 -0.04 2.09 -36.40
CA GLY A 754 -0.50 2.79 -35.20
C GLY A 754 -1.99 2.58 -34.93
N ASP A 755 -2.72 3.68 -34.74
CA ASP A 755 -4.15 3.66 -34.48
C ASP A 755 -5.04 3.39 -35.71
N HIS A 756 -4.47 3.41 -36.92
CA HIS A 756 -5.21 3.29 -38.18
C HIS A 756 -5.07 1.89 -38.78
N TRP A 757 -6.17 1.16 -38.93
CA TRP A 757 -6.15 -0.14 -39.60
C TRP A 757 -6.28 0.02 -41.12
N PRO A 758 -5.41 -0.65 -41.91
CA PRO A 758 -5.56 -0.74 -43.36
C PRO A 758 -6.88 -1.42 -43.75
N ALA A 759 -7.39 -1.10 -44.95
CA ALA A 759 -8.68 -1.60 -45.42
C ALA A 759 -8.87 -3.13 -45.34
N PRO A 760 -7.86 -3.98 -45.65
CA PRO A 760 -7.97 -5.43 -45.48
C PRO A 760 -8.18 -5.87 -44.02
N VAL A 761 -7.51 -5.20 -43.06
CA VAL A 761 -7.65 -5.46 -41.62
C VAL A 761 -9.03 -5.05 -41.14
N VAL A 762 -9.54 -3.90 -41.62
CA VAL A 762 -10.91 -3.44 -41.31
C VAL A 762 -11.97 -4.41 -41.86
N ALA A 763 -11.77 -4.94 -43.08
CA ALA A 763 -12.67 -5.94 -43.66
C ALA A 763 -12.66 -7.26 -42.89
N HIS A 764 -11.48 -7.73 -42.46
CA HIS A 764 -11.34 -8.91 -41.59
C HIS A 764 -12.04 -8.71 -40.24
N ALA A 765 -11.81 -7.58 -39.57
CA ALA A 765 -12.45 -7.25 -38.29
C ALA A 765 -13.98 -7.17 -38.41
N ARG A 766 -14.53 -6.76 -39.57
CA ARG A 766 -15.96 -6.78 -39.87
C ARG A 766 -16.51 -8.20 -40.09
N ARG A 767 -15.75 -9.09 -40.76
CA ARG A 767 -16.14 -10.51 -40.96
C ARG A 767 -16.06 -11.35 -39.69
N ALA A 768 -15.06 -11.13 -38.84
CA ALA A 768 -14.94 -11.79 -37.53
C ALA A 768 -16.11 -11.45 -36.59
N ARG A 769 -16.74 -10.28 -36.78
CA ARG A 769 -18.00 -9.89 -36.11
C ARG A 769 -19.26 -10.48 -36.76
N ALA A 770 -19.15 -11.03 -37.96
CA ALA A 770 -20.29 -11.55 -38.75
C ALA A 770 -20.39 -13.09 -38.74
N SER A 771 -19.44 -13.80 -38.11
CA SER A 771 -19.56 -15.25 -37.91
C SER A 771 -20.53 -15.52 -36.76
N PRO A 772 -21.62 -16.28 -36.97
CA PRO A 772 -22.55 -16.56 -35.90
C PRO A 772 -21.89 -17.49 -34.87
N PRO A 773 -22.06 -17.23 -33.56
CA PRO A 773 -21.59 -18.15 -32.53
C PRO A 773 -22.43 -19.43 -32.60
N ASP A 774 -21.77 -20.58 -32.48
CA ASP A 774 -22.43 -21.82 -32.12
C ASP A 774 -22.94 -21.63 -30.68
N ALA A 775 -24.23 -21.31 -30.56
CA ALA A 775 -24.83 -20.59 -29.44
C ALA A 775 -25.37 -21.55 -28.37
N THR A 776 -24.51 -22.35 -27.75
CA THR A 776 -24.87 -23.05 -26.51
C THR A 776 -23.74 -22.94 -25.49
N CYS A 777 -24.09 -22.63 -24.24
CA CYS A 777 -23.18 -22.59 -23.10
C CYS A 777 -22.34 -23.87 -23.03
N GLY A 778 -21.02 -23.77 -23.19
CA GLY A 778 -20.19 -24.96 -23.12
C GLY A 778 -18.71 -24.71 -23.30
N TRP A 779 -17.96 -24.99 -22.24
CA TRP A 779 -16.54 -25.27 -22.32
C TRP A 779 -16.32 -26.58 -23.08
N THR A 780 -15.70 -26.53 -24.25
CA THR A 780 -15.15 -27.72 -24.92
C THR A 780 -13.74 -28.01 -24.41
N ALA A 781 -13.23 -29.22 -24.65
CA ALA A 781 -11.86 -29.56 -24.26
C ALA A 781 -10.84 -28.56 -24.83
N SER A 782 -11.01 -28.20 -26.10
CA SER A 782 -10.17 -27.23 -26.81
C SER A 782 -10.36 -25.80 -26.30
N ALA A 783 -11.60 -25.39 -25.97
CA ALA A 783 -11.84 -24.06 -25.41
C ALA A 783 -11.18 -23.90 -24.02
N VAL A 784 -11.14 -24.97 -23.23
CA VAL A 784 -10.46 -24.98 -21.93
C VAL A 784 -8.94 -24.89 -22.09
N GLU A 785 -8.35 -25.64 -23.02
CA GLU A 785 -6.92 -25.52 -23.36
C GLU A 785 -6.58 -24.12 -23.87
N GLU A 786 -7.36 -23.60 -24.82
CA GLU A 786 -7.17 -22.27 -25.41
C GLU A 786 -7.24 -21.18 -24.33
N ALA A 787 -8.20 -21.29 -23.41
CA ALA A 787 -8.38 -20.33 -22.35
C ALA A 787 -7.27 -20.38 -21.29
N THR A 788 -6.76 -21.57 -20.96
CA THR A 788 -5.86 -21.75 -19.81
C THR A 788 -4.39 -21.88 -20.20
N GLY A 789 -4.09 -22.23 -21.45
CA GLY A 789 -2.77 -22.73 -21.85
C GLY A 789 -2.40 -24.08 -21.23
N GLY A 790 -3.34 -24.73 -20.54
CA GLY A 790 -3.15 -25.99 -19.85
C GLY A 790 -3.11 -27.20 -20.79
N THR A 791 -2.60 -28.31 -20.28
CA THR A 791 -2.52 -29.59 -21.00
C THR A 791 -3.39 -30.63 -20.32
N TRP A 792 -4.21 -31.38 -21.08
CA TRP A 792 -4.95 -32.50 -20.53
C TRP A 792 -4.01 -33.65 -20.15
N LEU A 793 -3.77 -33.81 -18.84
CA LEU A 793 -3.04 -34.96 -18.29
C LEU A 793 -3.86 -36.24 -18.42
N ARG A 794 -5.18 -36.09 -18.36
CA ARG A 794 -6.15 -37.13 -18.69
C ARG A 794 -7.24 -36.50 -19.57
N PRO A 795 -7.19 -36.66 -20.90
CA PRO A 795 -8.16 -36.02 -21.78
C PRO A 795 -9.56 -36.62 -21.63
N PRO A 796 -10.61 -35.86 -21.99
CA PRO A 796 -11.94 -36.42 -22.15
C PRO A 796 -11.96 -37.57 -23.15
N ARG A 797 -12.71 -38.62 -22.85
CA ARG A 797 -12.83 -39.81 -23.73
C ARG A 797 -13.64 -39.55 -24.99
N GLU A 798 -14.55 -38.57 -24.95
CA GLU A 798 -15.45 -38.24 -26.05
C GLU A 798 -15.17 -36.83 -26.59
N PRO A 799 -15.06 -36.64 -27.92
CA PRO A 799 -14.93 -35.30 -28.54
C PRO A 799 -16.12 -34.36 -28.26
N SER A 800 -17.27 -34.92 -27.92
CA SER A 800 -18.48 -34.22 -27.49
C SER A 800 -18.43 -33.70 -26.05
N TRP A 801 -17.35 -33.93 -25.29
CA TRP A 801 -17.26 -33.47 -23.89
C TRP A 801 -17.53 -31.97 -23.76
N ARG A 802 -18.35 -31.60 -22.77
CA ARG A 802 -18.69 -30.22 -22.43
C ARG A 802 -18.65 -30.03 -20.91
N ALA A 803 -18.34 -28.80 -20.50
CA ALA A 803 -18.58 -28.33 -19.13
C ALA A 803 -19.35 -27.00 -19.13
N THR A 804 -20.14 -26.78 -18.10
CA THR A 804 -21.07 -25.62 -17.99
C THR A 804 -20.49 -24.48 -17.16
N GLY A 805 -19.39 -24.70 -16.45
CA GLY A 805 -18.78 -23.69 -15.60
C GLY A 805 -17.62 -24.21 -14.75
N LEU A 806 -17.29 -23.44 -13.71
CA LEU A 806 -16.16 -23.70 -12.82
C LEU A 806 -16.63 -23.75 -11.36
N CYS A 807 -15.92 -24.46 -10.50
CA CYS A 807 -16.12 -24.49 -9.05
C CYS A 807 -14.76 -24.47 -8.35
N TYR A 808 -14.54 -23.49 -7.46
CA TYR A 808 -13.37 -23.44 -6.58
C TYR A 808 -13.75 -23.42 -5.08
N TRP A 809 -15.06 -23.45 -4.77
CA TRP A 809 -15.63 -23.38 -3.41
C TRP A 809 -16.92 -24.22 -3.35
N SER A 810 -17.04 -25.14 -2.39
CA SER A 810 -17.99 -26.27 -2.50
C SER A 810 -19.47 -25.88 -2.54
N PRO A 811 -19.95 -24.85 -1.81
CA PRO A 811 -21.34 -24.38 -1.93
C PRO A 811 -21.69 -23.75 -3.28
N SER A 812 -20.70 -23.51 -4.16
CA SER A 812 -20.92 -23.00 -5.52
C SER A 812 -20.93 -24.08 -6.62
N MET A 813 -20.83 -25.36 -6.22
CA MET A 813 -20.87 -26.48 -7.15
C MET A 813 -22.23 -26.58 -7.82
N LEU A 814 -22.24 -26.79 -9.13
CA LEU A 814 -23.43 -27.06 -9.93
C LEU A 814 -23.17 -28.21 -10.92
N PRO A 815 -24.22 -28.86 -11.42
CA PRO A 815 -24.08 -29.90 -12.44
C PRO A 815 -23.30 -29.43 -13.66
N GLY A 816 -22.33 -30.23 -14.10
CA GLY A 816 -21.49 -29.95 -15.27
C GLY A 816 -20.32 -28.99 -15.04
N HIS A 817 -20.08 -28.53 -13.81
CA HIS A 817 -18.92 -27.69 -13.50
C HIS A 817 -17.61 -28.49 -13.47
N MET A 818 -16.54 -27.85 -13.94
CA MET A 818 -15.16 -28.26 -13.66
C MET A 818 -14.76 -27.81 -12.25
N VAL A 819 -13.90 -28.57 -11.58
CA VAL A 819 -13.43 -28.22 -10.24
C VAL A 819 -11.96 -27.84 -10.26
N VAL A 820 -11.62 -26.72 -9.65
CA VAL A 820 -10.24 -26.37 -9.31
C VAL A 820 -9.89 -27.09 -8.01
N ALA A 821 -8.96 -28.03 -8.04
CA ALA A 821 -8.48 -28.70 -6.84
C ALA A 821 -7.26 -27.97 -6.27
N ARG A 822 -7.05 -28.12 -4.96
CA ARG A 822 -5.83 -27.66 -4.27
C ARG A 822 -5.26 -28.79 -3.43
N PHE A 823 -3.95 -28.95 -3.45
CA PHE A 823 -3.21 -29.92 -2.64
C PHE A 823 -2.31 -29.22 -1.60
N ASP A 824 -2.35 -27.88 -1.57
CA ASP A 824 -1.59 -27.01 -0.69
C ASP A 824 -2.52 -26.26 0.31
N ASP A 825 -1.91 -25.51 1.22
CA ASP A 825 -2.61 -24.68 2.22
C ASP A 825 -3.15 -23.35 1.67
N GLN A 826 -3.06 -23.12 0.36
CA GLN A 826 -3.52 -21.88 -0.26
C GLN A 826 -5.05 -21.84 -0.38
N PRO A 827 -5.68 -20.65 -0.37
CA PRO A 827 -7.14 -20.54 -0.21
C PRO A 827 -7.99 -20.79 -1.47
N LEU A 828 -7.40 -20.87 -2.67
CA LEU A 828 -8.16 -21.07 -3.92
C LEU A 828 -8.17 -22.54 -4.33
N GLY A 829 -9.36 -23.14 -4.42
CA GLY A 829 -9.59 -24.52 -4.85
C GLY A 829 -10.15 -25.42 -3.74
N LEU A 830 -10.64 -26.60 -4.12
CA LEU A 830 -11.16 -27.61 -3.21
C LEU A 830 -10.07 -28.59 -2.79
N ALA A 831 -9.97 -28.82 -1.48
CA ALA A 831 -9.09 -29.86 -0.93
C ALA A 831 -9.60 -31.25 -1.33
N PRO A 832 -8.74 -32.29 -1.39
CA PRO A 832 -9.12 -33.62 -1.83
C PRO A 832 -10.26 -34.24 -1.00
N THR A 833 -10.26 -33.99 0.31
CA THR A 833 -11.33 -34.43 1.23
C THR A 833 -12.69 -33.80 0.92
N THR A 834 -12.70 -32.57 0.40
CA THR A 834 -13.93 -31.89 -0.01
C THR A 834 -14.36 -32.36 -1.40
N LEU A 835 -13.41 -32.57 -2.31
CA LEU A 835 -13.66 -33.12 -3.64
C LEU A 835 -14.36 -34.49 -3.57
N ALA A 836 -13.90 -35.36 -2.66
CA ALA A 836 -14.48 -36.68 -2.43
C ALA A 836 -15.91 -36.65 -1.84
N ARG A 837 -16.33 -35.52 -1.26
CA ARG A 837 -17.64 -35.32 -0.62
C ARG A 837 -18.58 -34.44 -1.45
N LEU A 838 -18.20 -34.07 -2.68
CA LEU A 838 -19.10 -33.32 -3.56
C LEU A 838 -20.32 -34.17 -3.90
N HIS A 839 -21.49 -33.54 -3.82
CA HIS A 839 -22.76 -34.19 -4.19
C HIS A 839 -22.77 -34.57 -5.67
N ASP A 840 -22.31 -33.66 -6.54
CA ASP A 840 -22.25 -33.86 -7.98
C ASP A 840 -20.82 -34.20 -8.44
N ARG A 841 -20.72 -35.14 -9.38
CA ARG A 841 -19.44 -35.48 -10.00
C ARG A 841 -18.96 -34.34 -10.91
N PRO A 842 -17.71 -33.87 -10.77
CA PRO A 842 -17.20 -32.78 -11.61
C PRO A 842 -16.99 -33.22 -13.06
N ALA A 843 -17.21 -32.29 -14.00
CA ALA A 843 -17.01 -32.54 -15.44
C ALA A 843 -15.53 -32.74 -15.81
N ALA A 844 -14.63 -32.07 -15.09
CA ALA A 844 -13.18 -32.27 -15.10
C ALA A 844 -12.57 -31.68 -13.82
N VAL A 845 -11.31 -32.02 -13.55
CA VAL A 845 -10.51 -31.43 -12.47
C VAL A 845 -9.34 -30.63 -13.05
N ILE A 846 -9.12 -29.42 -12.55
CA ILE A 846 -7.99 -28.55 -12.89
C ILE A 846 -7.01 -28.57 -11.72
N VAL A 847 -5.73 -28.86 -12.00
CA VAL A 847 -4.66 -29.01 -11.01
C VAL A 847 -3.38 -28.30 -11.47
N ASP A 848 -2.55 -27.87 -10.52
CA ASP A 848 -1.22 -27.32 -10.86
C ASP A 848 -0.28 -28.44 -11.36
N VAL A 849 0.61 -28.12 -12.31
CA VAL A 849 1.59 -29.09 -12.85
C VAL A 849 2.80 -29.24 -11.92
N ASP A 850 2.61 -29.86 -10.75
CA ASP A 850 3.70 -30.49 -9.99
C ASP A 850 3.51 -32.01 -9.98
N LEU A 851 4.50 -32.72 -10.53
CA LEU A 851 4.37 -34.08 -11.11
C LEU A 851 4.22 -35.23 -10.10
N GLU A 852 4.35 -35.00 -8.79
CA GLU A 852 4.27 -36.06 -7.77
C GLU A 852 2.83 -36.30 -7.27
N ASP A 853 1.95 -35.29 -7.25
CA ASP A 853 0.58 -35.40 -6.73
C ASP A 853 -0.44 -35.94 -7.75
N VAL A 854 -0.22 -35.70 -9.05
CA VAL A 854 -1.14 -36.07 -10.14
C VAL A 854 -1.40 -37.58 -10.20
N ARG A 855 -0.43 -38.41 -9.79
CA ARG A 855 -0.55 -39.89 -9.80
C ARG A 855 -1.48 -40.43 -8.70
N SER A 856 -1.78 -39.63 -7.67
CA SER A 856 -2.65 -40.03 -6.54
C SER A 856 -4.14 -39.72 -6.76
N ILE A 857 -4.49 -39.03 -7.85
CA ILE A 857 -5.86 -38.52 -8.10
C ILE A 857 -6.70 -39.58 -8.85
N GLU A 858 -7.30 -40.50 -8.10
CA GLU A 858 -8.34 -41.42 -8.60
C GLU A 858 -9.73 -40.75 -8.67
N THR A 859 -9.92 -39.80 -9.58
CA THR A 859 -11.23 -39.12 -9.74
C THR A 859 -12.10 -39.72 -10.85
N GLY A 860 -11.51 -40.53 -11.74
CA GLY A 860 -12.18 -41.16 -12.88
C GLY A 860 -12.76 -40.16 -13.91
N VAL A 861 -12.42 -38.89 -13.83
CA VAL A 861 -12.85 -37.80 -14.73
C VAL A 861 -11.63 -37.18 -15.43
N PRO A 862 -11.83 -36.39 -16.51
CA PRO A 862 -10.73 -35.69 -17.17
C PRO A 862 -9.95 -34.77 -16.20
N VAL A 863 -8.64 -34.65 -16.43
CA VAL A 863 -7.74 -33.83 -15.60
C VAL A 863 -6.93 -32.91 -16.49
N LEU A 864 -7.04 -31.61 -16.24
CA LEU A 864 -6.27 -30.56 -16.88
C LEU A 864 -5.16 -30.11 -15.93
N GLY A 865 -3.92 -30.20 -16.39
CA GLY A 865 -2.76 -29.60 -15.72
C GLY A 865 -2.54 -28.17 -16.20
N VAL A 866 -2.37 -27.24 -15.28
CA VAL A 866 -2.07 -25.81 -15.53
C VAL A 866 -0.88 -25.37 -14.70
N ASP A 867 -0.08 -24.40 -15.17
CA ASP A 867 1.09 -23.95 -14.41
C ASP A 867 0.73 -23.21 -13.11
N ASP A 868 -0.43 -22.52 -13.11
CA ASP A 868 -0.97 -21.80 -11.95
C ASP A 868 -2.50 -21.71 -12.05
N ARG A 869 -3.18 -22.38 -11.13
CA ARG A 869 -4.64 -22.40 -11.03
C ARG A 869 -5.27 -21.02 -10.82
N LYS A 870 -4.62 -20.09 -10.12
CA LYS A 870 -5.13 -18.70 -9.95
C LYS A 870 -5.15 -17.99 -11.30
N HIS A 871 -4.10 -18.17 -12.10
CA HIS A 871 -4.06 -17.64 -13.47
C HIS A 871 -5.09 -18.33 -14.36
N ALA A 872 -5.23 -19.65 -14.27
CA ALA A 872 -6.22 -20.41 -15.05
C ALA A 872 -7.66 -19.90 -14.79
N VAL A 873 -8.05 -19.69 -13.52
CA VAL A 873 -9.38 -19.14 -13.19
C VAL A 873 -9.61 -17.77 -13.85
N LEU A 874 -8.62 -16.87 -13.78
CA LEU A 874 -8.73 -15.54 -14.40
C LEU A 874 -8.84 -15.64 -15.92
N ALA A 875 -7.99 -16.44 -16.55
CA ALA A 875 -7.94 -16.60 -18.00
C ALA A 875 -9.23 -17.23 -18.56
N MET A 876 -9.81 -18.20 -17.85
CA MET A 876 -11.13 -18.74 -18.19
C MET A 876 -12.23 -17.67 -18.11
N GLY A 877 -12.19 -16.79 -17.11
CA GLY A 877 -13.11 -15.65 -17.03
C GLY A 877 -12.97 -14.67 -18.20
N GLU A 878 -11.73 -14.34 -18.58
CA GLU A 878 -11.43 -13.45 -19.71
C GLU A 878 -11.89 -14.04 -21.05
N TYR A 879 -11.64 -15.34 -21.23
CA TYR A 879 -12.06 -16.10 -22.39
C TYR A 879 -13.58 -16.13 -22.51
N ALA A 880 -14.28 -16.51 -21.45
CA ALA A 880 -15.74 -16.51 -21.43
C ALA A 880 -16.31 -15.12 -21.74
N ARG A 881 -15.76 -14.06 -21.12
CA ARG A 881 -16.18 -12.69 -21.44
C ARG A 881 -15.93 -12.31 -22.89
N SER A 882 -14.92 -12.87 -23.56
CA SER A 882 -14.63 -12.60 -24.98
C SER A 882 -15.63 -13.25 -25.93
N ARG A 883 -16.25 -14.36 -25.50
CA ARG A 883 -17.31 -15.06 -26.23
C ARG A 883 -18.70 -14.43 -26.02
N MET A 884 -18.88 -13.66 -24.96
CA MET A 884 -20.12 -12.94 -24.66
C MET A 884 -20.33 -11.72 -25.57
N ALA A 885 -21.43 -11.74 -26.34
CA ALA A 885 -21.85 -10.61 -27.16
C ALA A 885 -22.82 -9.64 -26.46
N GLY A 886 -23.47 -10.08 -25.37
CA GLY A 886 -24.42 -9.28 -24.59
C GLY A 886 -23.79 -8.10 -23.85
N GLN A 887 -24.63 -7.17 -23.40
CA GLN A 887 -24.20 -5.99 -22.66
C GLN A 887 -23.87 -6.35 -21.21
N VAL A 888 -22.72 -5.88 -20.72
CA VAL A 888 -22.28 -6.10 -19.34
C VAL A 888 -22.45 -4.84 -18.51
N LEU A 889 -23.10 -4.98 -17.35
CA LEU A 889 -23.31 -3.90 -16.39
C LEU A 889 -22.47 -4.18 -15.14
N GLY A 890 -21.58 -3.26 -14.77
CA GLY A 890 -20.81 -3.33 -13.52
C GLY A 890 -21.42 -2.44 -12.45
N VAL A 891 -21.71 -2.97 -11.27
CA VAL A 891 -22.31 -2.23 -10.15
C VAL A 891 -21.33 -2.12 -8.99
N THR A 892 -21.05 -0.89 -8.54
CA THR A 892 -20.22 -0.66 -7.36
C THR A 892 -20.80 0.38 -6.41
N GLY A 893 -20.30 0.37 -5.18
CA GLY A 893 -20.72 1.25 -4.09
C GLY A 893 -20.36 0.70 -2.72
N SER A 894 -20.59 1.46 -1.65
CA SER A 894 -20.38 0.97 -0.28
C SER A 894 -21.56 0.09 0.17
N SER A 895 -22.79 0.53 -0.08
CA SER A 895 -24.05 -0.16 0.23
C SER A 895 -24.94 -0.30 -0.99
N GLY A 896 -25.92 -1.21 -0.97
CA GLY A 896 -26.95 -1.33 -2.02
C GLY A 896 -26.50 -1.96 -3.35
N LYS A 897 -25.24 -2.41 -3.47
CA LYS A 897 -24.71 -3.06 -4.68
C LYS A 897 -25.51 -4.31 -5.06
N THR A 898 -25.58 -5.29 -4.17
CA THR A 898 -26.24 -6.57 -4.41
C THR A 898 -27.73 -6.39 -4.73
N THR A 899 -28.41 -5.50 -4.01
CA THR A 899 -29.81 -5.16 -4.28
C THR A 899 -29.98 -4.52 -5.65
N THR A 900 -29.09 -3.60 -6.03
CA THR A 900 -29.13 -2.97 -7.37
C THR A 900 -28.81 -3.98 -8.47
N VAL A 901 -27.89 -4.93 -8.24
CA VAL A 901 -27.59 -6.03 -9.17
C VAL A 901 -28.81 -6.92 -9.38
N ALA A 902 -29.49 -7.32 -8.31
CA ALA A 902 -30.71 -8.11 -8.41
C ALA A 902 -31.84 -7.35 -9.10
N MET A 903 -32.07 -6.10 -8.70
CA MET A 903 -33.12 -5.26 -9.29
C MET A 903 -32.86 -4.99 -10.77
N LEU A 904 -31.62 -4.68 -11.17
CA LEU A 904 -31.22 -4.57 -12.57
C LEU A 904 -31.44 -5.87 -13.34
N ALA A 905 -31.07 -7.01 -12.76
CA ALA A 905 -31.25 -8.30 -13.43
C ALA A 905 -32.74 -8.61 -13.67
N ASP A 906 -33.60 -8.33 -12.68
CA ASP A 906 -35.04 -8.59 -12.77
C ASP A 906 -35.71 -7.67 -13.82
N VAL A 907 -35.34 -6.38 -13.87
CA VAL A 907 -35.88 -5.49 -14.92
C VAL A 907 -35.29 -5.77 -16.30
N LEU A 908 -34.02 -6.21 -16.40
CA LEU A 908 -33.40 -6.53 -17.68
C LEU A 908 -33.92 -7.84 -18.28
N ALA A 909 -34.39 -8.75 -17.44
CA ALA A 909 -35.05 -9.99 -17.86
C ALA A 909 -36.28 -9.72 -18.74
N CYS A 910 -36.95 -8.57 -18.59
CA CYS A 910 -38.05 -8.14 -19.47
C CYS A 910 -37.63 -7.93 -20.93
N TYR A 911 -36.33 -7.72 -21.19
CA TYR A 911 -35.79 -7.45 -22.52
C TYR A 911 -34.96 -8.61 -23.06
N GLY A 912 -34.65 -9.64 -22.26
CA GLY A 912 -33.98 -10.85 -22.73
C GLY A 912 -33.21 -11.60 -21.65
N PRO A 913 -32.59 -12.74 -22.02
CA PRO A 913 -31.83 -13.56 -21.08
C PRO A 913 -30.76 -12.75 -20.35
N THR A 914 -30.74 -12.86 -19.02
CA THR A 914 -29.91 -12.00 -18.16
C THR A 914 -29.15 -12.82 -17.13
N ASN A 915 -27.82 -12.70 -17.13
CA ASN A 915 -26.94 -13.22 -16.09
C ASN A 915 -26.82 -12.22 -14.92
N ARG A 916 -26.54 -12.72 -13.72
CA ARG A 916 -26.18 -11.88 -12.56
C ARG A 916 -25.11 -12.53 -11.69
N THR A 917 -24.32 -11.73 -10.99
CA THR A 917 -23.36 -12.24 -9.99
C THR A 917 -24.06 -13.16 -9.00
N ARG A 918 -23.46 -14.34 -8.78
CA ARG A 918 -23.84 -15.30 -7.76
C ARG A 918 -22.99 -15.09 -6.51
N HIS A 919 -23.62 -15.25 -5.34
CA HIS A 919 -22.99 -15.08 -4.02
C HIS A 919 -22.30 -13.69 -3.87
N ASN A 920 -21.35 -13.57 -2.95
CA ASN A 920 -20.55 -12.36 -2.74
C ASN A 920 -19.23 -12.36 -3.55
N ALA A 921 -19.20 -13.08 -4.69
CA ALA A 921 -18.01 -13.29 -5.50
C ALA A 921 -17.68 -12.07 -6.40
N ASN A 922 -17.33 -10.95 -5.76
CA ASN A 922 -17.24 -9.61 -6.36
C ASN A 922 -15.80 -9.04 -6.43
N LEU A 923 -14.79 -9.86 -6.10
CA LEU A 923 -13.35 -9.61 -6.31
C LEU A 923 -12.86 -10.31 -7.59
N PRO A 924 -11.67 -10.00 -8.16
CA PRO A 924 -11.27 -10.50 -9.49
C PRO A 924 -11.40 -12.02 -9.70
N PRO A 925 -10.97 -12.91 -8.78
CA PRO A 925 -11.18 -14.36 -8.96
C PRO A 925 -12.67 -14.76 -8.98
N GLY A 926 -13.50 -14.10 -8.18
CA GLY A 926 -14.95 -14.34 -8.15
C GLY A 926 -15.68 -13.79 -9.38
N ILE A 927 -15.24 -12.64 -9.90
CA ILE A 927 -15.74 -12.10 -11.17
C ILE A 927 -15.38 -13.06 -12.31
N ALA A 928 -14.15 -13.58 -12.33
CA ALA A 928 -13.71 -14.52 -13.36
C ALA A 928 -14.51 -15.83 -13.30
N TRP A 929 -14.72 -16.36 -12.10
CA TRP A 929 -15.56 -17.53 -11.89
C TRP A 929 -17.01 -17.35 -12.33
N ASN A 930 -17.61 -16.18 -12.03
CA ASN A 930 -18.96 -15.85 -12.50
C ASN A 930 -19.00 -15.87 -14.04
N LEU A 931 -18.09 -15.14 -14.69
CA LEU A 931 -18.02 -15.08 -16.15
C LEU A 931 -17.81 -16.46 -16.78
N ALA A 932 -16.92 -17.27 -16.19
CA ALA A 932 -16.66 -18.64 -16.64
C ALA A 932 -17.85 -19.59 -16.46
N SER A 933 -18.82 -19.25 -15.61
CA SER A 933 -19.98 -20.10 -15.28
C SER A 933 -21.33 -19.48 -15.73
N MET A 934 -21.27 -18.43 -16.55
CA MET A 934 -22.42 -17.70 -17.06
C MET A 934 -22.72 -18.10 -18.51
N ALA A 935 -23.99 -18.01 -18.91
CA ALA A 935 -24.41 -18.29 -20.27
C ALA A 935 -23.83 -17.23 -21.22
N TRP A 936 -23.08 -17.64 -22.25
CA TRP A 936 -22.37 -16.72 -23.14
C TRP A 936 -23.29 -15.97 -24.11
N ASP A 937 -24.47 -16.53 -24.37
CA ASP A 937 -25.52 -16.01 -25.25
C ASP A 937 -26.50 -15.07 -24.53
N ALA A 938 -26.34 -14.85 -23.22
CA ALA A 938 -27.20 -13.93 -22.49
C ALA A 938 -27.12 -12.51 -23.06
N ARG A 939 -28.28 -11.87 -23.25
CA ARG A 939 -28.38 -10.50 -23.76
C ARG A 939 -27.78 -9.49 -22.78
N PHE A 940 -27.91 -9.76 -21.47
CA PHE A 940 -27.38 -8.90 -20.41
C PHE A 940 -26.60 -9.70 -19.37
N THR A 941 -25.59 -9.09 -18.77
CA THR A 941 -24.87 -9.64 -17.62
C THR A 941 -24.62 -8.56 -16.58
N VAL A 942 -25.16 -8.73 -15.37
CA VAL A 942 -25.04 -7.75 -14.28
C VAL A 942 -24.06 -8.24 -13.21
N LEU A 943 -22.94 -7.54 -13.06
CA LEU A 943 -21.84 -7.93 -12.19
C LEU A 943 -21.71 -7.00 -10.98
N GLU A 944 -21.68 -7.58 -9.78
CA GLU A 944 -21.26 -6.88 -8.57
C GLU A 944 -19.74 -6.72 -8.53
N MET A 945 -19.25 -5.50 -8.27
CA MET A 945 -17.81 -5.21 -8.24
C MET A 945 -17.40 -4.49 -6.95
N ALA A 946 -16.56 -5.15 -6.15
CA ALA A 946 -16.01 -4.60 -4.92
C ALA A 946 -14.75 -3.75 -5.17
N VAL A 947 -14.41 -2.89 -4.20
CA VAL A 947 -13.30 -1.92 -4.32
C VAL A 947 -11.91 -2.58 -4.38
N GLY A 948 -11.78 -3.80 -3.83
CA GLY A 948 -10.52 -4.56 -3.82
C GLY A 948 -10.06 -4.92 -5.23
N ARG A 949 -8.91 -4.38 -5.65
CA ARG A 949 -8.36 -4.54 -7.02
C ARG A 949 -9.36 -4.18 -8.13
N MET A 950 -10.17 -3.13 -7.92
CA MET A 950 -11.23 -2.69 -8.82
C MET A 950 -10.81 -2.60 -10.30
N GLY A 951 -9.64 -2.03 -10.60
CA GLY A 951 -9.19 -1.89 -12.00
C GLY A 951 -8.95 -3.23 -12.71
N GLN A 952 -8.48 -4.26 -11.99
CA GLN A 952 -8.34 -5.61 -12.53
C GLN A 952 -9.70 -6.24 -12.80
N GLY A 953 -10.63 -6.15 -11.84
CA GLY A 953 -11.99 -6.64 -12.01
C GLY A 953 -12.71 -5.96 -13.18
N ALA A 954 -12.52 -4.65 -13.34
CA ALA A 954 -13.13 -3.88 -14.43
C ALA A 954 -12.62 -4.31 -15.81
N ARG A 955 -11.30 -4.50 -15.96
CA ARG A 955 -10.71 -4.97 -17.22
C ARG A 955 -11.11 -6.39 -17.58
N LEU A 956 -11.27 -7.24 -16.58
CA LEU A 956 -11.78 -8.60 -16.74
C LEU A 956 -13.26 -8.58 -17.21
N ALA A 957 -14.10 -7.79 -16.54
CA ALA A 957 -15.53 -7.70 -16.82
C ALA A 957 -15.86 -6.97 -18.13
N ARG A 958 -15.04 -5.98 -18.52
CA ARG A 958 -15.28 -5.06 -19.65
C ARG A 958 -16.73 -4.54 -19.67
N PRO A 959 -17.17 -3.79 -18.65
CA PRO A 959 -18.55 -3.33 -18.58
C PRO A 959 -18.85 -2.30 -19.67
N ASP A 960 -20.05 -2.37 -20.24
CA ASP A 960 -20.62 -1.40 -21.16
C ASP A 960 -21.36 -0.29 -20.40
N VAL A 961 -21.91 -0.64 -19.23
CA VAL A 961 -22.52 0.30 -18.28
C VAL A 961 -21.89 0.11 -16.90
N ALA A 962 -21.53 1.20 -16.22
CA ALA A 962 -21.10 1.18 -14.83
C ALA A 962 -22.05 1.99 -13.96
N VAL A 963 -22.59 1.38 -12.92
CA VAL A 963 -23.52 2.00 -11.96
C VAL A 963 -22.81 2.21 -10.63
N VAL A 964 -22.79 3.45 -10.15
CA VAL A 964 -22.21 3.84 -8.86
C VAL A 964 -23.33 4.19 -7.88
N THR A 965 -23.57 3.33 -6.89
CA THR A 965 -24.71 3.47 -5.97
C THR A 965 -24.47 4.53 -4.89
N ASN A 966 -23.44 4.35 -4.06
CA ASN A 966 -23.04 5.27 -3.01
C ASN A 966 -21.59 5.08 -2.55
N VAL A 967 -21.07 6.04 -1.79
CA VAL A 967 -19.79 5.94 -1.10
C VAL A 967 -19.98 6.38 0.35
N THR A 968 -19.65 5.51 1.29
CA THR A 968 -19.75 5.74 2.73
C THR A 968 -18.43 5.36 3.40
N ALA A 969 -18.27 5.77 4.66
CA ALA A 969 -17.21 5.34 5.56
C ALA A 969 -17.32 3.83 5.86
N ALA A 970 -16.90 3.00 4.90
CA ALA A 970 -16.69 1.57 5.04
C ALA A 970 -15.27 1.27 4.54
N HIS A 971 -14.56 0.35 5.19
CA HIS A 971 -13.15 0.04 4.89
C HIS A 971 -12.15 1.18 5.18
N LEU A 972 -12.44 2.09 6.12
CA LEU A 972 -11.56 3.24 6.42
C LEU A 972 -10.15 2.80 6.85
N ARG A 973 -10.06 1.67 7.57
CA ARG A 973 -8.81 1.00 7.94
C ARG A 973 -7.83 0.78 6.78
N TYR A 974 -8.34 0.57 5.55
CA TYR A 974 -7.52 0.27 4.36
C TYR A 974 -7.34 1.47 3.42
N HIS A 975 -8.17 2.51 3.53
CA HIS A 975 -8.36 3.52 2.48
C HIS A 975 -8.25 4.98 2.98
N GLY A 976 -8.20 5.24 4.28
CA GLY A 976 -7.87 6.56 4.83
C GLY A 976 -8.99 7.61 4.81
N SER A 977 -9.68 7.83 3.68
CA SER A 977 -10.82 8.77 3.59
C SER A 977 -11.90 8.33 2.59
N VAL A 978 -13.12 8.87 2.73
CA VAL A 978 -14.26 8.59 1.83
C VAL A 978 -13.94 8.97 0.38
N ASP A 979 -13.20 10.05 0.15
CA ASP A 979 -12.75 10.47 -1.18
C ASP A 979 -11.76 9.49 -1.81
N GLU A 980 -10.90 8.86 -1.00
CA GLU A 980 -9.99 7.83 -1.47
C GLU A 980 -10.73 6.53 -1.81
N VAL A 981 -11.76 6.18 -1.03
CA VAL A 981 -12.69 5.09 -1.39
C VAL A 981 -13.38 5.40 -2.73
N ALA A 982 -13.83 6.63 -2.95
CA ALA A 982 -14.43 7.05 -4.22
C ALA A 982 -13.45 6.94 -5.39
N ARG A 983 -12.20 7.42 -5.24
CA ARG A 983 -11.14 7.29 -6.26
C ARG A 983 -10.80 5.84 -6.59
N ARG A 984 -10.85 4.94 -5.62
CA ARG A 984 -10.61 3.51 -5.86
C ARG A 984 -11.80 2.85 -6.57
N LYS A 985 -13.03 3.16 -6.16
CA LYS A 985 -14.25 2.67 -6.81
C LYS A 985 -14.40 3.21 -8.24
N SER A 986 -13.96 4.44 -8.53
CA SER A 986 -14.00 5.02 -9.88
C SER A 986 -13.10 4.29 -10.89
N ARG A 987 -12.19 3.41 -10.42
CA ARG A 987 -11.46 2.49 -11.30
C ARG A 987 -12.37 1.46 -11.99
N ILE A 988 -13.65 1.37 -11.64
CA ILE A 988 -14.63 0.58 -12.41
C ILE A 988 -14.68 1.02 -13.88
N PHE A 989 -14.38 2.29 -14.15
CA PHE A 989 -14.34 2.84 -15.51
C PHE A 989 -13.13 2.39 -16.33
N SER A 990 -12.07 1.83 -15.71
CA SER A 990 -10.83 1.51 -16.42
C SER A 990 -10.92 0.32 -17.37
N GLY A 991 -12.00 -0.46 -17.30
CA GLY A 991 -12.28 -1.55 -18.24
C GLY A 991 -13.35 -1.22 -19.28
N MET A 992 -13.91 -0.01 -19.23
CA MET A 992 -14.98 0.43 -20.12
C MET A 992 -14.41 0.98 -21.43
N ARG A 993 -15.18 0.83 -22.50
CA ARG A 993 -14.86 1.44 -23.80
C ARG A 993 -15.33 2.89 -23.84
N PRO A 994 -14.63 3.79 -24.57
CA PRO A 994 -15.15 5.13 -24.86
C PRO A 994 -16.56 5.06 -25.44
N GLY A 995 -17.43 5.99 -25.04
CA GLY A 995 -18.85 5.98 -25.35
C GLY A 995 -19.71 5.08 -24.46
N GLY A 996 -19.11 4.25 -23.59
CA GLY A 996 -19.82 3.49 -22.56
C GLY A 996 -20.53 4.41 -21.54
N LEU A 997 -21.44 3.84 -20.74
CA LEU A 997 -22.34 4.62 -19.88
C LEU A 997 -21.95 4.55 -18.39
N ALA A 998 -21.62 5.69 -17.80
CA ALA A 998 -21.48 5.84 -16.35
C ALA A 998 -22.77 6.41 -15.74
N VAL A 999 -23.46 5.60 -14.91
CA VAL A 999 -24.63 6.00 -14.13
C VAL A 999 -24.18 6.40 -12.73
N LEU A 1000 -24.30 7.69 -12.41
CA LEU A 1000 -23.73 8.28 -11.20
C LEU A 1000 -24.82 8.83 -10.29
N ASN A 1001 -24.73 8.54 -8.99
CA ASN A 1001 -25.60 9.15 -8.01
C ASN A 1001 -25.21 10.63 -7.80
N ALA A 1002 -26.09 11.54 -8.20
CA ALA A 1002 -25.96 12.99 -8.11
C ALA A 1002 -25.90 13.50 -6.66
N ASP A 1003 -26.50 12.77 -5.73
CA ASP A 1003 -26.58 13.15 -4.32
C ASP A 1003 -25.29 12.86 -3.55
N LEU A 1004 -24.29 12.22 -4.20
CA LEU A 1004 -23.00 11.95 -3.58
C LEU A 1004 -22.13 13.20 -3.54
N PRO A 1005 -21.56 13.57 -2.38
CA PRO A 1005 -20.55 14.62 -2.31
C PRO A 1005 -19.36 14.36 -3.25
N GLN A 1006 -19.00 13.09 -3.42
CA GLN A 1006 -17.91 12.63 -4.29
C GLN A 1006 -18.32 12.42 -5.76
N CYS A 1007 -19.54 12.79 -6.17
CA CYS A 1007 -20.01 12.59 -7.55
C CYS A 1007 -19.05 13.23 -8.58
N SER A 1008 -18.45 14.38 -8.24
CA SER A 1008 -17.44 15.06 -9.07
C SER A 1008 -16.20 14.20 -9.35
N ILE A 1009 -15.76 13.37 -8.40
CA ILE A 1009 -14.62 12.44 -8.55
C ILE A 1009 -14.97 11.38 -9.60
N PHE A 1010 -16.16 10.79 -9.52
CA PHE A 1010 -16.61 9.79 -10.50
C PHE A 1010 -16.83 10.41 -11.87
N ALA A 1011 -17.47 11.58 -11.94
CA ALA A 1011 -17.71 12.28 -13.19
C ALA A 1011 -16.40 12.64 -13.90
N SER A 1012 -15.41 13.15 -13.16
CA SER A 1012 -14.09 13.47 -13.71
C SER A 1012 -13.38 12.23 -14.26
N GLN A 1013 -13.48 11.10 -13.54
CA GLN A 1013 -12.87 9.85 -13.99
C GLN A 1013 -13.59 9.25 -15.21
N ALA A 1014 -14.92 9.29 -15.23
CA ALA A 1014 -15.71 8.84 -16.37
C ALA A 1014 -15.43 9.68 -17.63
N ALA A 1015 -15.32 11.00 -17.48
CA ALA A 1015 -14.95 11.91 -18.57
C ALA A 1015 -13.56 11.59 -19.13
N ARG A 1016 -12.58 11.25 -18.28
CA ARG A 1016 -11.23 10.84 -18.70
C ARG A 1016 -11.24 9.61 -19.61
N TYR A 1017 -12.19 8.70 -19.44
CA TYR A 1017 -12.36 7.51 -20.29
C TYR A 1017 -13.33 7.73 -21.46
N GLY A 1018 -13.76 8.98 -21.71
CA GLY A 1018 -14.69 9.31 -22.80
C GLY A 1018 -16.07 8.69 -22.62
N LEU A 1019 -16.52 8.48 -21.39
CA LEU A 1019 -17.80 7.85 -21.10
C LEU A 1019 -18.95 8.87 -21.14
N ARG A 1020 -20.11 8.41 -21.59
CA ARG A 1020 -21.38 9.12 -21.39
C ARG A 1020 -21.75 9.08 -19.92
N ILE A 1021 -22.17 10.21 -19.36
CA ILE A 1021 -22.53 10.31 -17.94
C ILE A 1021 -24.03 10.57 -17.85
N LEU A 1022 -24.74 9.74 -17.08
CA LEU A 1022 -26.12 9.97 -16.69
C LEU A 1022 -26.21 10.01 -15.17
N ARG A 1023 -26.77 11.09 -14.62
CA ARG A 1023 -26.87 11.31 -13.19
C ARG A 1023 -28.27 10.97 -12.69
N TYR A 1024 -28.35 10.27 -11.57
CA TYR A 1024 -29.62 9.98 -10.91
C TYR A 1024 -29.61 10.47 -9.46
N GLY A 1025 -30.76 10.85 -8.91
CA GLY A 1025 -30.89 11.19 -7.49
C GLY A 1025 -32.01 12.17 -7.17
N ARG A 1026 -31.96 12.81 -6.01
CA ARG A 1026 -32.91 13.85 -5.59
C ARG A 1026 -32.51 15.25 -6.08
N ALA A 1027 -31.21 15.46 -6.30
CA ALA A 1027 -30.64 16.72 -6.74
C ALA A 1027 -31.35 17.30 -7.97
N ALA A 1028 -31.50 18.63 -7.99
CA ALA A 1028 -32.23 19.33 -9.06
C ALA A 1028 -31.59 19.13 -10.44
N GLY A 1029 -30.27 18.96 -10.51
CA GLY A 1029 -29.51 18.72 -11.75
C GLY A 1029 -29.32 17.26 -12.13
N ALA A 1030 -30.08 16.32 -11.55
CA ALA A 1030 -30.05 14.91 -11.95
C ALA A 1030 -30.87 14.68 -13.23
N ASP A 1031 -30.33 13.91 -14.17
CA ASP A 1031 -31.01 13.51 -15.42
C ASP A 1031 -32.18 12.56 -15.13
N VAL A 1032 -32.05 11.72 -14.10
CA VAL A 1032 -33.08 10.84 -13.55
C VAL A 1032 -33.35 11.25 -12.11
N ARG A 1033 -34.42 12.00 -11.89
CA ARG A 1033 -34.69 12.66 -10.61
C ARG A 1033 -35.83 12.00 -9.85
N LEU A 1034 -35.64 11.78 -8.56
CA LEU A 1034 -36.71 11.39 -7.63
C LEU A 1034 -37.51 12.64 -7.28
N LEU A 1035 -38.77 12.69 -7.67
CA LEU A 1035 -39.68 13.78 -7.35
C LEU A 1035 -40.34 13.54 -6.00
N ASP A 1036 -40.82 12.32 -5.78
CA ASP A 1036 -41.53 11.94 -4.57
C ASP A 1036 -41.45 10.42 -4.32
N TYR A 1037 -41.48 10.02 -3.05
CA TYR A 1037 -41.60 8.63 -2.62
C TYR A 1037 -42.52 8.56 -1.41
N ASP A 1038 -43.68 7.94 -1.59
CA ASP A 1038 -44.62 7.64 -0.52
C ASP A 1038 -44.24 6.29 0.11
N ALA A 1039 -43.75 6.36 1.35
CA ALA A 1039 -43.30 5.20 2.10
C ALA A 1039 -44.43 4.22 2.48
N ALA A 1040 -45.67 4.71 2.63
CA ALA A 1040 -46.81 3.88 3.02
C ALA A 1040 -47.38 3.09 1.84
N THR A 1041 -47.41 3.70 0.66
CA THR A 1041 -47.95 3.05 -0.55
C THR A 1041 -46.88 2.41 -1.43
N GLY A 1042 -45.60 2.75 -1.21
CA GLY A 1042 -44.49 2.38 -2.07
C GLY A 1042 -44.51 3.10 -3.43
N ARG A 1043 -45.31 4.17 -3.57
CA ARG A 1043 -45.44 4.91 -4.83
C ARG A 1043 -44.23 5.81 -5.04
N VAL A 1044 -43.57 5.64 -6.19
CA VAL A 1044 -42.45 6.46 -6.65
C VAL A 1044 -42.93 7.38 -7.76
N ARG A 1045 -42.59 8.66 -7.68
CA ARG A 1045 -42.66 9.60 -8.82
C ARG A 1045 -41.25 10.00 -9.20
N ALA A 1046 -40.89 9.78 -10.46
CA ALA A 1046 -39.57 10.10 -10.99
C ALA A 1046 -39.69 10.87 -12.31
N ARG A 1047 -38.72 11.75 -12.58
CA ARG A 1047 -38.53 12.37 -13.88
C ARG A 1047 -37.30 11.77 -14.53
N VAL A 1048 -37.47 11.09 -15.65
CA VAL A 1048 -36.38 10.46 -16.41
C VAL A 1048 -36.23 11.21 -17.73
N THR A 1049 -35.09 11.88 -17.91
CA THR A 1049 -34.75 12.60 -19.15
C THR A 1049 -35.89 13.49 -19.68
N GLY A 1050 -36.57 14.20 -18.77
CA GLY A 1050 -37.67 15.11 -19.08
C GLY A 1050 -39.09 14.53 -19.02
N ARG A 1051 -39.26 13.21 -19.03
CA ARG A 1051 -40.58 12.54 -18.92
C ARG A 1051 -40.86 12.11 -17.47
N GLU A 1052 -42.08 12.34 -16.98
CA GLU A 1052 -42.48 11.87 -15.65
C GLU A 1052 -43.04 10.44 -15.70
N PHE A 1053 -42.64 9.65 -14.71
CA PHE A 1053 -43.09 8.29 -14.47
C PHE A 1053 -43.62 8.18 -13.04
N ALA A 1054 -44.71 7.45 -12.88
CA ALA A 1054 -45.24 7.06 -11.59
C ALA A 1054 -45.41 5.55 -11.56
N TYR A 1055 -44.80 4.89 -10.57
CA TYR A 1055 -44.85 3.44 -10.42
C TYR A 1055 -44.88 3.05 -8.95
N ARG A 1056 -45.27 1.81 -8.67
CA ARG A 1056 -45.15 1.22 -7.33
C ARG A 1056 -43.84 0.44 -7.26
N LEU A 1057 -43.15 0.52 -6.14
CA LEU A 1057 -41.98 -0.30 -5.84
C LEU A 1057 -42.37 -1.38 -4.83
N GLY A 1058 -42.09 -2.64 -5.13
CA GLY A 1058 -42.41 -3.77 -4.25
C GLY A 1058 -41.54 -3.84 -2.99
N ALA A 1059 -40.33 -3.26 -3.05
CA ALA A 1059 -39.40 -3.20 -1.93
C ALA A 1059 -39.53 -1.86 -1.16
N PRO A 1060 -39.85 -1.88 0.14
CA PRO A 1060 -40.08 -0.67 0.90
C PRO A 1060 -38.77 0.07 1.25
N GLY A 1061 -38.88 1.39 1.41
CA GLY A 1061 -37.83 2.28 1.91
C GLY A 1061 -37.28 3.23 0.84
N GLY A 1062 -36.99 4.47 1.24
CA GLY A 1062 -36.48 5.50 0.32
C GLY A 1062 -35.14 5.16 -0.35
N HIS A 1063 -34.32 4.30 0.28
CA HIS A 1063 -33.08 3.80 -0.32
C HIS A 1063 -33.34 2.77 -1.44
N MET A 1064 -34.44 2.01 -1.37
CA MET A 1064 -34.89 1.13 -2.46
C MET A 1064 -35.40 1.96 -3.65
N ALA A 1065 -36.13 3.05 -3.38
CA ALA A 1065 -36.53 4.00 -4.42
C ALA A 1065 -35.30 4.56 -5.17
N MET A 1066 -34.24 4.95 -4.45
CA MET A 1066 -32.98 5.38 -5.07
C MET A 1066 -32.31 4.29 -5.93
N ASN A 1067 -32.30 3.02 -5.48
CA ASN A 1067 -31.78 1.92 -6.30
C ASN A 1067 -32.64 1.70 -7.57
N SER A 1068 -33.96 1.87 -7.48
CA SER A 1068 -34.85 1.77 -8.65
C SER A 1068 -34.59 2.88 -9.66
N LEU A 1069 -34.25 4.10 -9.21
CA LEU A 1069 -33.80 5.17 -10.09
C LEU A 1069 -32.47 4.86 -10.78
N ALA A 1070 -31.53 4.23 -10.07
CA ALA A 1070 -30.28 3.78 -10.68
C ALA A 1070 -30.56 2.76 -11.81
N CYS A 1071 -31.58 1.91 -11.63
CA CYS A 1071 -32.04 0.99 -12.67
C CYS A 1071 -32.63 1.76 -13.86
N LEU A 1072 -33.62 2.64 -13.63
CA LEU A 1072 -34.22 3.45 -14.70
C LEU A 1072 -33.18 4.29 -15.46
N ALA A 1073 -32.17 4.80 -14.76
CA ALA A 1073 -31.04 5.51 -15.35
C ALA A 1073 -30.18 4.63 -16.27
N ALA A 1074 -29.90 3.38 -15.87
CA ALA A 1074 -29.20 2.43 -16.72
C ALA A 1074 -30.03 2.06 -17.95
N LEU A 1075 -31.33 1.75 -17.79
CA LEU A 1075 -32.21 1.39 -18.90
C LEU A 1075 -32.37 2.54 -19.89
N SER A 1076 -32.65 3.75 -19.39
CA SER A 1076 -32.78 4.97 -20.21
C SER A 1076 -31.50 5.25 -20.97
N GLY A 1077 -30.35 5.16 -20.30
CA GLY A 1077 -29.05 5.37 -20.95
C GLY A 1077 -28.69 4.28 -21.97
N MET A 1078 -29.26 3.06 -21.86
CA MET A 1078 -29.14 2.01 -22.87
C MET A 1078 -30.18 2.14 -24.00
N GLY A 1079 -31.13 3.08 -23.90
CA GLY A 1079 -32.21 3.26 -24.87
C GLY A 1079 -33.28 2.17 -24.79
N LEU A 1080 -33.50 1.56 -23.63
CA LEU A 1080 -34.58 0.59 -23.40
C LEU A 1080 -35.87 1.30 -22.95
N GLU A 1081 -37.01 0.78 -23.41
CA GLU A 1081 -38.35 1.31 -23.13
C GLU A 1081 -38.78 1.12 -21.67
N LEU A 1082 -38.76 2.18 -20.87
CA LEU A 1082 -38.92 2.09 -19.41
C LEU A 1082 -40.26 1.50 -18.93
N ASP A 1083 -41.34 1.71 -19.67
CA ASP A 1083 -42.69 1.28 -19.29
C ASP A 1083 -42.75 -0.25 -19.09
N ALA A 1084 -41.97 -1.02 -19.86
CA ALA A 1084 -41.91 -2.48 -19.75
C ALA A 1084 -41.21 -2.97 -18.46
N ALA A 1085 -40.37 -2.15 -17.83
CA ALA A 1085 -39.66 -2.48 -16.59
C ALA A 1085 -40.46 -2.13 -15.32
N LEU A 1086 -41.46 -1.26 -15.39
CA LEU A 1086 -42.21 -0.80 -14.22
C LEU A 1086 -42.94 -1.94 -13.47
N PRO A 1087 -43.57 -2.91 -14.15
CA PRO A 1087 -44.17 -4.06 -13.46
C PRO A 1087 -43.14 -4.91 -12.70
N ALA A 1088 -41.93 -5.07 -13.24
CA ALA A 1088 -40.86 -5.80 -12.57
C ALA A 1088 -40.38 -5.07 -11.30
N LEU A 1089 -40.28 -3.74 -11.33
CA LEU A 1089 -40.02 -2.93 -10.13
C LEU A 1089 -41.14 -3.06 -9.08
N ALA A 1090 -42.40 -3.13 -9.52
CA ALA A 1090 -43.54 -3.33 -8.62
C ALA A 1090 -43.54 -4.73 -7.97
N ALA A 1091 -43.06 -5.75 -8.68
CA ALA A 1091 -42.95 -7.12 -8.20
C ALA A 1091 -41.66 -7.42 -7.40
N PHE A 1092 -40.66 -6.53 -7.48
CA PHE A 1092 -39.36 -6.73 -6.84
C PHE A 1092 -39.49 -6.86 -5.33
N ARG A 1093 -38.88 -7.91 -4.76
CA ARG A 1093 -38.83 -8.15 -3.32
C ARG A 1093 -37.40 -7.94 -2.79
N PRO A 1094 -37.22 -7.40 -1.57
CA PRO A 1094 -35.92 -7.34 -0.93
C PRO A 1094 -35.28 -8.75 -0.85
N LEU A 1095 -33.95 -8.81 -0.98
CA LEU A 1095 -33.21 -10.05 -0.80
C LEU A 1095 -33.13 -10.42 0.70
N PRO A 1096 -32.97 -11.71 1.04
CA PRO A 1096 -32.72 -12.14 2.42
C PRO A 1096 -31.54 -11.39 3.04
N GLY A 1097 -31.67 -10.99 4.31
CA GLY A 1097 -30.68 -10.17 5.02
C GLY A 1097 -30.55 -8.73 4.54
N ARG A 1098 -31.44 -8.23 3.68
CA ARG A 1098 -31.36 -6.88 3.06
C ARG A 1098 -32.67 -6.11 3.10
N GLY A 1099 -33.35 -6.13 4.25
CA GLY A 1099 -34.62 -5.45 4.49
C GLY A 1099 -35.83 -6.28 4.07
N GLU A 1100 -35.71 -7.61 4.04
CA GLU A 1100 -36.84 -8.51 3.82
C GLU A 1100 -37.83 -8.38 4.98
N VAL A 1101 -39.11 -8.20 4.66
CA VAL A 1101 -40.19 -8.14 5.65
C VAL A 1101 -41.00 -9.43 5.56
N SER A 1102 -41.12 -10.16 6.66
CA SER A 1102 -41.91 -11.39 6.73
C SER A 1102 -42.63 -11.50 8.07
N ASP A 1103 -43.87 -11.98 8.04
CA ASP A 1103 -44.61 -12.32 9.24
C ASP A 1103 -44.26 -13.79 9.62
N LEU A 1104 -43.94 -14.02 10.90
CA LEU A 1104 -43.53 -15.31 11.46
C LEU A 1104 -44.39 -15.63 12.68
N GLU A 1105 -44.64 -16.91 12.97
CA GLU A 1105 -45.21 -17.36 14.24
C GLU A 1105 -44.13 -18.09 15.03
N VAL A 1106 -43.68 -17.56 16.16
CA VAL A 1106 -42.62 -18.14 16.98
C VAL A 1106 -43.16 -18.37 18.38
N ASP A 1107 -43.17 -19.62 18.85
CA ASP A 1107 -43.67 -20.01 20.18
C ASP A 1107 -45.09 -19.48 20.47
N GLY A 1108 -45.98 -19.51 19.46
CA GLY A 1108 -47.35 -19.02 19.55
C GLY A 1108 -47.51 -17.50 19.51
N LYS A 1109 -46.43 -16.74 19.28
CA LYS A 1109 -46.43 -15.28 19.10
C LYS A 1109 -46.28 -14.94 17.62
N ARG A 1110 -47.14 -14.08 17.07
CA ARG A 1110 -47.00 -13.55 15.71
C ARG A 1110 -46.08 -12.36 15.71
N LEU A 1111 -45.05 -12.38 14.87
CA LEU A 1111 -44.04 -11.35 14.76
C LEU A 1111 -43.97 -10.87 13.32
N ARG A 1112 -43.73 -9.57 13.12
CA ARG A 1112 -43.28 -9.03 11.84
C ARG A 1112 -41.78 -8.80 11.90
N LEU A 1113 -41.00 -9.58 11.16
CA LEU A 1113 -39.55 -9.49 11.12
C LEU A 1113 -39.09 -8.65 9.92
N ILE A 1114 -38.18 -7.72 10.17
CA ILE A 1114 -37.35 -7.06 9.16
C ILE A 1114 -35.92 -7.61 9.28
N ASP A 1115 -35.53 -8.46 8.33
CA ASP A 1115 -34.18 -9.03 8.26
C ASP A 1115 -33.25 -8.15 7.42
N ASP A 1116 -32.35 -7.42 8.09
CA ASP A 1116 -31.27 -6.63 7.48
C ASP A 1116 -29.90 -6.95 8.10
N ALA A 1117 -29.71 -8.21 8.52
CA ALA A 1117 -28.54 -8.68 9.28
C ALA A 1117 -27.35 -9.14 8.42
N TYR A 1118 -27.33 -8.81 7.12
CA TYR A 1118 -26.22 -9.20 6.24
C TYR A 1118 -24.96 -8.32 6.43
N ASN A 1119 -25.13 -7.00 6.51
CA ASN A 1119 -24.03 -6.07 6.73
C ASN A 1119 -24.49 -4.76 7.36
N ALA A 1120 -23.60 -4.05 8.05
CA ALA A 1120 -23.91 -2.76 8.64
C ALA A 1120 -22.78 -1.73 8.50
N ASN A 1121 -23.21 -0.50 8.25
CA ASN A 1121 -22.45 0.74 8.28
C ASN A 1121 -23.42 1.89 8.61
N PRO A 1122 -22.94 3.10 8.99
CA PRO A 1122 -23.80 4.15 9.53
C PRO A 1122 -24.99 4.49 8.62
N ALA A 1123 -24.74 4.70 7.32
CA ALA A 1123 -25.79 5.02 6.36
C ALA A 1123 -26.84 3.90 6.21
N SER A 1124 -26.41 2.64 6.18
CA SER A 1124 -27.34 1.51 6.12
C SER A 1124 -28.15 1.36 7.41
N MET A 1125 -27.54 1.61 8.59
CA MET A 1125 -28.24 1.61 9.88
C MET A 1125 -29.36 2.64 9.89
N THR A 1126 -29.05 3.89 9.52
CA THR A 1126 -30.05 4.95 9.42
C THR A 1126 -31.17 4.59 8.43
N ALA A 1127 -30.85 3.97 7.29
CA ALA A 1127 -31.85 3.57 6.31
C ALA A 1127 -32.80 2.47 6.82
N ALA A 1128 -32.29 1.51 7.60
CA ALA A 1128 -33.11 0.47 8.22
C ALA A 1128 -34.00 1.02 9.34
N LEU A 1129 -33.47 1.95 10.14
CA LEU A 1129 -34.26 2.64 11.17
C LEU A 1129 -35.39 3.48 10.54
N ALA A 1130 -35.11 4.17 9.44
CA ALA A 1130 -36.13 4.89 8.68
C ALA A 1130 -37.22 3.96 8.11
N LEU A 1131 -36.86 2.74 7.68
CA LEU A 1131 -37.82 1.74 7.22
C LEU A 1131 -38.83 1.38 8.33
N VAL A 1132 -38.33 1.13 9.56
CA VAL A 1132 -39.18 0.84 10.74
C VAL A 1132 -40.08 2.03 11.09
N ARG A 1133 -39.54 3.26 10.98
CA ARG A 1133 -40.28 4.48 11.32
C ARG A 1133 -41.39 4.80 10.32
N ASP A 1134 -41.07 4.73 9.02
CA ASP A 1134 -41.87 5.36 7.97
C ASP A 1134 -42.68 4.38 7.11
N SER A 1135 -42.27 3.11 7.04
CA SER A 1135 -42.79 2.17 6.03
C SER A 1135 -43.44 0.90 6.59
N THR A 1136 -43.19 0.56 7.86
CA THR A 1136 -43.68 -0.69 8.45
C THR A 1136 -44.31 -0.44 9.81
N THR A 1137 -45.52 -0.98 10.01
CA THR A 1137 -46.20 -0.95 11.30
C THR A 1137 -46.13 -2.32 11.99
N PRO A 1138 -46.11 -2.34 13.34
CA PRO A 1138 -46.40 -3.55 14.10
C PRO A 1138 -47.71 -4.19 13.69
N LEU A 1139 -47.85 -5.49 13.99
CA LEU A 1139 -49.14 -6.17 13.90
C LEU A 1139 -50.05 -5.64 15.03
N PRO A 1140 -51.38 -5.87 14.96
CA PRO A 1140 -52.31 -5.38 15.98
C PRO A 1140 -51.89 -5.76 17.40
N GLY A 1141 -51.76 -4.77 18.28
CA GLY A 1141 -51.36 -4.96 19.69
C GLY A 1141 -49.85 -5.05 19.94
N GLY A 1142 -49.03 -5.10 18.89
CA GLY A 1142 -47.58 -5.20 19.01
C GLY A 1142 -46.84 -3.86 19.04
N ARG A 1143 -45.56 -3.93 19.39
CA ARG A 1143 -44.66 -2.76 19.51
C ARG A 1143 -43.47 -2.85 18.56
N ARG A 1144 -42.68 -1.76 18.48
CA ARG A 1144 -41.41 -1.73 17.73
C ARG A 1144 -40.25 -2.18 18.60
N VAL A 1145 -39.50 -3.18 18.13
CA VAL A 1145 -38.30 -3.73 18.75
C VAL A 1145 -37.12 -3.61 17.79
N LEU A 1146 -36.03 -2.99 18.25
CA LEU A 1146 -34.78 -2.86 17.48
C LEU A 1146 -33.73 -3.81 18.02
N VAL A 1147 -33.14 -4.65 17.16
CA VAL A 1147 -32.02 -5.54 17.49
C VAL A 1147 -30.83 -5.14 16.63
N LEU A 1148 -29.89 -4.40 17.21
CA LEU A 1148 -28.78 -3.75 16.49
C LEU A 1148 -27.44 -4.32 16.97
N GLY A 1149 -26.58 -4.72 16.04
CA GLY A 1149 -25.24 -5.22 16.34
C GLY A 1149 -24.13 -4.50 15.60
N ASP A 1150 -22.89 -4.71 16.04
CA ASP A 1150 -21.71 -3.94 15.63
C ASP A 1150 -21.58 -3.70 14.10
N MET A 1151 -21.18 -2.48 13.76
CA MET A 1151 -20.68 -2.06 12.45
C MET A 1151 -19.16 -2.29 12.39
N ARG A 1152 -18.68 -3.15 11.49
CA ARG A 1152 -17.25 -3.53 11.42
C ARG A 1152 -16.47 -2.70 10.41
N GLU A 1153 -15.14 -2.68 10.56
CA GLU A 1153 -14.17 -2.00 9.68
C GLU A 1153 -14.25 -0.46 9.69
N LEU A 1154 -14.62 0.08 10.84
CA LEU A 1154 -14.77 1.51 11.11
C LEU A 1154 -13.60 2.11 11.89
N GLU A 1155 -12.65 1.29 12.35
CA GLU A 1155 -11.54 1.75 13.17
C GLU A 1155 -10.62 2.71 12.39
N PRO A 1156 -10.13 3.80 13.03
CA PRO A 1156 -10.25 4.09 14.48
C PRO A 1156 -11.53 4.83 14.91
N GLU A 1157 -12.47 5.11 14.01
CA GLU A 1157 -13.68 5.91 14.29
C GLU A 1157 -14.89 5.08 14.77
N ALA A 1158 -14.69 3.78 15.04
CA ALA A 1158 -15.77 2.85 15.35
C ALA A 1158 -16.69 3.36 16.48
N GLU A 1159 -16.14 3.75 17.62
CA GLU A 1159 -16.91 4.26 18.78
C GLU A 1159 -17.73 5.49 18.42
N ALA A 1160 -17.13 6.49 17.78
CA ALA A 1160 -17.80 7.73 17.40
C ALA A 1160 -18.94 7.48 16.40
N LEU A 1161 -18.74 6.58 15.44
CA LEU A 1161 -19.75 6.26 14.43
C LEU A 1161 -20.91 5.42 15.00
N HIS A 1162 -20.68 4.56 16.00
CA HIS A 1162 -21.76 3.88 16.71
C HIS A 1162 -22.58 4.86 17.55
N ALA A 1163 -21.92 5.71 18.34
CA ALA A 1163 -22.57 6.75 19.12
C ALA A 1163 -23.43 7.70 18.25
N SER A 1164 -22.99 7.99 17.02
CA SER A 1164 -23.72 8.87 16.08
C SER A 1164 -25.11 8.35 15.67
N LEU A 1165 -25.43 7.08 15.92
CA LEU A 1165 -26.74 6.50 15.61
C LEU A 1165 -27.83 6.91 16.61
N ALA A 1166 -27.48 7.53 17.74
CA ALA A 1166 -28.42 7.80 18.83
C ALA A 1166 -29.69 8.55 18.38
N ASP A 1167 -29.55 9.61 17.58
CA ASP A 1167 -30.70 10.39 17.11
C ASP A 1167 -31.59 9.60 16.15
N ALA A 1168 -30.99 8.76 15.30
CA ALA A 1168 -31.73 7.90 14.39
C ALA A 1168 -32.53 6.83 15.15
N VAL A 1169 -31.95 6.25 16.21
CA VAL A 1169 -32.62 5.27 17.07
C VAL A 1169 -33.78 5.92 17.83
N ARG A 1170 -33.56 7.08 18.46
CA ARG A 1170 -34.62 7.83 19.16
C ARG A 1170 -35.77 8.18 18.23
N GLY A 1171 -35.46 8.60 17.00
CA GLY A 1171 -36.45 8.98 15.99
C GLY A 1171 -37.40 7.85 15.55
N VAL A 1172 -37.09 6.58 15.83
CA VAL A 1172 -38.01 5.45 15.56
C VAL A 1172 -39.17 5.39 16.56
N GLY A 1173 -38.96 5.89 17.79
CA GLY A 1173 -39.92 5.71 18.88
C GLY A 1173 -40.13 4.23 19.23
N SER A 1174 -39.05 3.44 19.26
CA SER A 1174 -39.11 2.03 19.66
C SER A 1174 -39.28 1.87 21.15
N GLU A 1175 -40.13 0.94 21.57
CA GLU A 1175 -40.35 0.63 22.99
C GLU A 1175 -39.29 -0.30 23.59
N ARG A 1176 -38.47 -0.92 22.73
CA ARG A 1176 -37.39 -1.82 23.14
C ARG A 1176 -36.21 -1.75 22.17
N VAL A 1177 -35.00 -1.61 22.71
CA VAL A 1177 -33.74 -1.63 21.93
C VAL A 1177 -32.80 -2.67 22.51
N LEU A 1178 -32.38 -3.64 21.72
CA LEU A 1178 -31.43 -4.69 22.09
C LEU A 1178 -30.15 -4.45 21.30
N LEU A 1179 -29.06 -4.20 22.00
CA LEU A 1179 -27.77 -3.83 21.45
C LEU A 1179 -26.79 -4.99 21.64
N CYS A 1180 -26.09 -5.42 20.59
CA CYS A 1180 -25.21 -6.60 20.63
C CYS A 1180 -23.81 -6.32 20.06
N GLY A 1181 -22.79 -6.54 20.89
CA GLY A 1181 -21.39 -6.41 20.52
C GLY A 1181 -20.66 -5.26 21.22
N PRO A 1182 -19.32 -5.31 21.28
CA PRO A 1182 -18.51 -4.39 22.08
C PRO A 1182 -18.64 -2.92 21.68
N TYR A 1183 -18.79 -2.60 20.39
CA TYR A 1183 -18.91 -1.18 19.99
C TYR A 1183 -20.30 -0.61 20.23
N MET A 1184 -21.33 -1.45 20.28
CA MET A 1184 -22.69 -1.03 20.64
C MET A 1184 -22.82 -0.50 22.07
N ALA A 1185 -21.87 -0.79 22.98
CA ALA A 1185 -21.81 -0.17 24.30
C ALA A 1185 -21.72 1.37 24.21
N THR A 1186 -21.02 1.91 23.20
CA THR A 1186 -20.93 3.36 23.00
C THR A 1186 -22.24 4.00 22.56
N LEU A 1187 -23.07 3.25 21.82
CA LEU A 1187 -24.43 3.69 21.48
C LEU A 1187 -25.35 3.62 22.71
N GLN A 1188 -25.21 2.59 23.55
CA GLN A 1188 -25.91 2.51 24.84
C GLN A 1188 -25.62 3.76 25.69
N GLU A 1189 -24.34 4.11 25.88
CA GLU A 1189 -23.94 5.31 26.62
C GLU A 1189 -24.53 6.59 26.01
N ALA A 1190 -24.52 6.71 24.67
CA ALA A 1190 -25.05 7.87 23.98
C ALA A 1190 -26.58 7.99 24.07
N LEU A 1191 -27.30 6.87 24.19
CA LEU A 1191 -28.77 6.83 24.34
C LEU A 1191 -29.19 7.19 25.77
N GLY A 1192 -28.42 6.76 26.78
CA GLY A 1192 -28.72 6.96 28.21
C GLY A 1192 -30.04 6.30 28.63
N ASP A 1193 -30.63 6.78 29.72
CA ASP A 1193 -31.89 6.25 30.28
C ASP A 1193 -33.14 6.62 29.45
N ALA A 1194 -32.97 7.31 28.33
CA ALA A 1194 -34.08 7.81 27.50
C ALA A 1194 -34.78 6.71 26.68
N CYS A 1195 -34.21 5.50 26.62
CA CYS A 1195 -34.77 4.37 25.88
C CYS A 1195 -34.74 3.12 26.75
N ASN A 1196 -35.81 2.32 26.71
CA ASN A 1196 -35.82 0.99 27.34
C ASN A 1196 -34.92 0.06 26.51
N LEU A 1197 -33.66 -0.06 26.92
CA LEU A 1197 -32.61 -0.76 26.18
C LEU A 1197 -31.86 -1.77 27.04
N ASP A 1198 -31.36 -2.82 26.42
CA ASP A 1198 -30.38 -3.75 27.00
C ASP A 1198 -29.20 -3.94 26.06
N TRP A 1199 -28.01 -4.11 26.63
CA TRP A 1199 -26.78 -4.40 25.90
C TRP A 1199 -26.25 -5.79 26.23
N PHE A 1200 -25.79 -6.49 25.20
CA PHE A 1200 -25.26 -7.84 25.24
C PHE A 1200 -23.86 -7.86 24.62
N ALA A 1201 -22.94 -8.58 25.26
CA ALA A 1201 -21.56 -8.67 24.79
C ALA A 1201 -21.44 -9.47 23.49
N ASP A 1202 -22.31 -10.46 23.28
CA ASP A 1202 -22.28 -11.41 22.17
C ASP A 1202 -23.69 -11.88 21.76
N VAL A 1203 -23.75 -12.68 20.68
CA VAL A 1203 -25.01 -13.15 20.08
C VAL A 1203 -25.63 -14.27 20.90
N GLU A 1204 -24.79 -15.10 21.51
CA GLU A 1204 -25.17 -16.21 22.37
C GLU A 1204 -26.01 -15.71 23.55
N SER A 1205 -25.51 -14.73 24.31
CA SER A 1205 -26.20 -14.13 25.45
C SER A 1205 -27.50 -13.41 25.06
N LEU A 1206 -27.55 -12.74 23.90
CA LEU A 1206 -28.79 -12.17 23.37
C LEU A 1206 -29.78 -13.27 22.96
N GLY A 1207 -29.31 -14.33 22.31
CA GLY A 1207 -30.14 -15.42 21.80
C GLY A 1207 -30.89 -16.17 22.88
N GLU A 1208 -30.28 -16.35 24.06
CA GLU A 1208 -30.89 -17.03 25.21
C GLU A 1208 -32.15 -16.31 25.73
N VAL A 1209 -32.16 -14.97 25.69
CA VAL A 1209 -33.25 -14.16 26.27
C VAL A 1209 -34.19 -13.57 25.23
N LEU A 1210 -33.79 -13.54 23.94
CA LEU A 1210 -34.56 -12.88 22.88
C LEU A 1210 -36.03 -13.34 22.82
N PRO A 1211 -36.37 -14.65 22.84
CA PRO A 1211 -37.76 -15.10 22.77
C PRO A 1211 -38.66 -14.56 23.88
N ASP A 1212 -38.13 -14.39 25.10
CA ASP A 1212 -38.86 -13.87 26.27
C ASP A 1212 -39.08 -12.36 26.19
N LEU A 1213 -38.19 -11.65 25.50
CA LEU A 1213 -38.29 -10.20 25.32
C LEU A 1213 -39.28 -9.79 24.22
N LEU A 1214 -39.67 -10.73 23.35
CA LEU A 1214 -40.62 -10.53 22.27
C LEU A 1214 -42.07 -10.77 22.74
N ARG A 1215 -43.00 -9.96 22.23
CA ARG A 1215 -44.45 -10.06 22.49
C ARG A 1215 -45.21 -10.39 21.21
N ASP A 1216 -46.43 -10.91 21.36
CA ASP A 1216 -47.35 -11.07 20.23
C ASP A 1216 -47.59 -9.71 19.55
N GLY A 1217 -47.47 -9.73 18.23
CA GLY A 1217 -47.64 -8.61 17.33
C GLY A 1217 -46.38 -7.77 17.05
N ASP A 1218 -45.25 -8.04 17.70
CA ASP A 1218 -44.05 -7.18 17.62
C ASP A 1218 -43.51 -7.02 16.19
N LEU A 1219 -43.09 -5.80 15.85
CA LEU A 1219 -42.24 -5.49 14.70
C LEU A 1219 -40.77 -5.51 15.13
N VAL A 1220 -40.01 -6.48 14.65
CA VAL A 1220 -38.62 -6.70 15.04
C VAL A 1220 -37.69 -6.35 13.87
N LEU A 1221 -36.81 -5.37 14.03
CA LEU A 1221 -35.70 -5.13 13.10
C LEU A 1221 -34.45 -5.85 13.61
N VAL A 1222 -33.82 -6.68 12.78
CA VAL A 1222 -32.49 -7.24 13.09
C VAL A 1222 -31.46 -6.72 12.10
N LYS A 1223 -30.40 -6.07 12.61
CA LYS A 1223 -29.37 -5.46 11.77
C LYS A 1223 -27.98 -5.47 12.39
N SER A 1224 -26.99 -6.00 11.67
CA SER A 1224 -25.57 -5.95 12.05
C SER A 1224 -24.64 -6.18 10.85
N SER A 1225 -23.33 -6.06 11.10
CA SER A 1225 -22.34 -6.65 10.21
C SER A 1225 -22.40 -8.17 10.25
N ALA A 1226 -22.04 -8.85 9.15
CA ALA A 1226 -21.98 -10.32 9.10
C ALA A 1226 -21.12 -10.90 10.22
N GLY A 1227 -19.98 -10.25 10.50
CA GLY A 1227 -19.05 -10.70 11.54
C GLY A 1227 -19.55 -10.55 12.98
N THR A 1228 -20.73 -9.96 13.20
CA THR A 1228 -21.41 -9.95 14.50
C THR A 1228 -22.26 -11.20 14.69
N ARG A 1229 -22.72 -11.84 13.60
CA ARG A 1229 -23.53 -13.07 13.59
C ARG A 1229 -25.02 -12.95 13.97
N LEU A 1230 -25.62 -11.75 13.99
CA LEU A 1230 -27.09 -11.65 14.25
C LEU A 1230 -27.96 -12.31 13.16
N SER A 1231 -27.42 -12.60 11.98
CA SER A 1231 -28.11 -13.41 10.97
C SER A 1231 -28.40 -14.84 11.44
N GLU A 1232 -27.63 -15.37 12.39
CA GLU A 1232 -27.88 -16.66 13.02
C GLU A 1232 -29.17 -16.61 13.86
N LEU A 1233 -29.43 -15.50 14.57
CA LEU A 1233 -30.69 -15.30 15.32
C LEU A 1233 -31.90 -15.24 14.39
N VAL A 1234 -31.78 -14.59 13.24
CA VAL A 1234 -32.83 -14.61 12.21
C VAL A 1234 -33.11 -16.03 11.75
N GLY A 1235 -32.05 -16.83 11.52
CA GLY A 1235 -32.16 -18.25 11.19
C GLY A 1235 -32.90 -19.05 12.27
N LEU A 1236 -32.58 -18.82 13.55
CA LEU A 1236 -33.25 -19.46 14.68
C LEU A 1236 -34.73 -19.11 14.76
N LEU A 1237 -35.09 -17.82 14.63
CA LEU A 1237 -36.49 -17.38 14.63
C LEU A 1237 -37.29 -18.04 13.48
N ARG A 1238 -36.71 -18.11 12.28
CA ARG A 1238 -37.34 -18.78 11.13
C ARG A 1238 -37.45 -20.30 11.33
N ALA A 1239 -36.45 -20.94 11.94
CA ALA A 1239 -36.47 -22.38 12.21
C ALA A 1239 -37.53 -22.76 13.25
N ASN A 1240 -37.67 -21.97 14.31
CA ASN A 1240 -38.69 -22.19 15.33
C ASN A 1240 -40.10 -22.01 14.74
N ALA A 1241 -40.30 -21.02 13.88
CA ALA A 1241 -41.58 -20.84 13.19
C ALA A 1241 -41.98 -22.04 12.31
N ALA A 1242 -41.02 -22.61 11.59
CA ALA A 1242 -41.26 -23.79 10.76
C ALA A 1242 -41.59 -25.06 11.58
N GLN A 1243 -41.24 -25.11 12.87
CA GLN A 1243 -41.62 -26.21 13.76
C GLN A 1243 -43.06 -26.06 14.27
N THR A 1244 -43.52 -24.82 14.52
CA THR A 1244 -44.90 -24.51 14.91
C THR A 1244 -45.89 -24.87 13.79
N ASP A 1245 -45.57 -24.57 12.53
CA ASP A 1245 -46.41 -24.93 11.36
C ASP A 1245 -46.54 -26.45 11.12
N ARG A 1246 -45.53 -27.25 11.51
CA ARG A 1246 -45.58 -28.72 11.42
C ARG A 1246 -46.37 -29.36 12.56
N GLY A 1247 -46.42 -28.71 13.73
CA GLY A 1247 -47.22 -29.15 14.87
C GLY A 1247 -48.72 -28.95 14.67
N SER A 1248 -49.13 -27.88 13.98
CA SER A 1248 -50.53 -27.58 13.67
C SER A 1248 -51.09 -28.42 12.51
N ALA A 1249 -50.27 -28.79 11.52
CA ALA A 1249 -50.66 -29.69 10.43
C ALA A 1249 -50.76 -31.18 10.83
N GLY A 1250 -50.22 -31.57 11.99
CA GLY A 1250 -50.31 -32.94 12.53
C GLY A 1250 -51.55 -33.21 13.41
N GLN A 1251 -52.41 -32.21 13.62
CA GLN A 1251 -53.67 -32.31 14.37
C GLN A 1251 -54.92 -31.98 13.55
N ALA A 1252 -54.80 -31.87 12.22
CA ALA A 1252 -55.93 -31.68 11.30
C ALA A 1252 -56.27 -32.97 10.55
#